data_AF-A0A4U0UUH8-F1
#
_entry.id   AF-A0A4U0UUH8-F1
#
_cell.length_a   1.000
_cell.length_b   1.000
_cell.length_c   1.000
_cell.angle_alpha   90.00
_cell.angle_beta   90.00
_cell.angle_gamma   90.00
#
_symmetry.space_group_name_H-M   'P 1'
#
loop_
_entity.id
_entity.type
_entity.pdbx_description
1 polymer ?
#
loop_
_entity_poly.entity_id
_entity_poly.type
_entity_poly.pdbx_seq_one_letter_code
_entity_poly.pdbx_strand_id
1 'polypeptide(L)'
;MAHSAPLNNLTNMLNKAMHLLSLETAVAPFQDNPHQEAAIVRILRFMTEHQPQLQITRDGYRAVVRIQLAQKKTPGEQQWAGLKALSWPPWKQNRTAMDADITAEEHGTTAAAATLRRMREAGYRPTEWERTAELHAGWDVDGTPAIQRRALLGTGSTRFQSQSAVWAARIASTRTAQEAWAAYLASEDALVPPSDDIHYAIVQMLYGEEKRQRTSANREKSEDEPSEQRERLLPGDAKEVVPLPPSTHLYTYTRLPVPTVEGFVRHLQSRHFQLGHRALAFVVAHAARLRLGFSYLEASSSHIPGIDTLLSFDLDASTAVVSDPLFTAFIQLLCRFSNVPLNTLGGKARSASFRTHKPLLRDRNMFHPLNPRHPIVFALELLRARGTTSPQAWNAVLQALSRDATLESMRFLRTADTSLSAESDLLGHSRGAITVYGLVSRTLSLLQDAHTDLDSQGFHCLCLTVENLAIGCWTILRSDVDETTAPKRGKSRGLLEPTASQDANTLLRSDSHVKRLKGMFDTLIGVAPKTAKSPHPSTAADDSSTPPPPPTTALPPPGPLPLLHIPSTAVLHAYVRALGWMADHAGLLSLIRWMVAHRDELNPQWSRERNSREMLRKALTASRVFLERNWLQETEARTKIDQGELSASAGVGGGGDDASAASPPPDPKVQNLQMLEGAASAEVRDEIEALVNGVDSWRGWPTDEEMARYCRHRRFEQIRELVPR
;
A
#
# COMPACT_ATOMS: atom_id res chain seq x y z
N MET A 1 -53.06 -16.54 10.32
CA MET A 1 -51.86 -16.28 11.15
C MET A 1 -50.68 -17.22 10.85
N ALA A 2 -50.87 -18.41 10.25
CA ALA A 2 -49.76 -19.32 9.92
C ALA A 2 -48.87 -18.86 8.74
N HIS A 3 -49.41 -18.14 7.76
CA HIS A 3 -48.65 -17.65 6.59
C HIS A 3 -47.87 -16.34 6.83
N SER A 4 -48.09 -15.62 7.94
CA SER A 4 -47.39 -14.35 8.23
C SER A 4 -46.03 -14.54 8.90
N ALA A 5 -45.85 -15.62 9.68
CA ALA A 5 -44.57 -15.96 10.30
C ALA A 5 -43.43 -16.23 9.29
N PRO A 6 -43.62 -17.03 8.21
CA PRO A 6 -42.55 -17.28 7.25
C PRO A 6 -42.17 -16.01 6.46
N LEU A 7 -43.14 -15.14 6.14
CA LEU A 7 -42.91 -13.90 5.41
C LEU A 7 -42.10 -12.88 6.24
N ASN A 8 -42.43 -12.76 7.54
CA ASN A 8 -41.67 -11.94 8.47
C ASN A 8 -40.24 -12.45 8.66
N ASN A 9 -40.07 -13.77 8.74
CA ASN A 9 -38.74 -14.39 8.83
C ASN A 9 -37.90 -14.14 7.58
N LEU A 10 -38.50 -14.28 6.38
CA LEU A 10 -37.82 -13.98 5.12
C LEU A 10 -37.42 -12.50 5.05
N THR A 11 -38.32 -11.59 5.44
CA THR A 11 -38.05 -10.15 5.49
C THR A 11 -36.88 -9.83 6.41
N ASN A 12 -36.87 -10.39 7.62
CA ASN A 12 -35.78 -10.20 8.58
C ASN A 12 -34.45 -10.79 8.09
N MET A 13 -34.49 -11.96 7.45
CA MET A 13 -33.31 -12.62 6.88
C MET A 13 -32.68 -11.77 5.78
N LEU A 14 -33.47 -11.27 4.83
CA LEU A 14 -32.97 -10.45 3.73
C LEU A 14 -32.41 -9.11 4.22
N ASN A 15 -33.10 -8.46 5.17
CA ASN A 15 -32.59 -7.23 5.79
C ASN A 15 -31.29 -7.47 6.57
N LYS A 16 -31.18 -8.60 7.27
CA LYS A 16 -29.93 -8.99 7.95
C LYS A 16 -28.81 -9.31 6.95
N ALA A 17 -29.12 -9.96 5.83
CA ALA A 17 -28.17 -10.21 4.76
C ALA A 17 -27.65 -8.90 4.16
N MET A 18 -28.54 -7.94 3.84
CA MET A 18 -28.14 -6.60 3.40
C MET A 18 -27.22 -5.92 4.42
N HIS A 19 -27.57 -5.98 5.71
CA HIS A 19 -26.74 -5.42 6.77
C HIS A 19 -25.31 -6.01 6.76
N LEU A 20 -25.19 -7.35 6.70
CA LEU A 20 -23.89 -8.03 6.69
C LEU A 20 -23.08 -7.72 5.43
N LEU A 21 -23.73 -7.67 4.27
CA LEU A 21 -23.07 -7.31 3.00
C LEU A 21 -22.58 -5.86 2.96
N SER A 22 -23.22 -4.96 3.72
CA SER A 22 -22.84 -3.54 3.81
C SER A 22 -21.68 -3.23 4.75
N LEU A 23 -21.15 -4.23 5.46
CA LEU A 23 -20.01 -4.05 6.37
C LEU A 23 -18.71 -3.82 5.58
N GLU A 24 -17.72 -3.20 6.23
CA GLU A 24 -16.43 -2.89 5.60
C GLU A 24 -15.71 -4.17 5.16
N THR A 25 -15.25 -4.22 3.90
CA THR A 25 -14.36 -5.31 3.45
C THR A 25 -12.96 -5.12 4.04
N ALA A 26 -12.27 -6.22 4.30
CA ALA A 26 -11.00 -6.20 5.01
C ALA A 26 -9.84 -5.60 4.17
N VAL A 27 -9.88 -5.76 2.84
CA VAL A 27 -8.75 -5.45 1.95
C VAL A 27 -8.89 -4.05 1.34
N ALA A 28 -9.94 -3.81 0.55
CA ALA A 28 -10.09 -2.58 -0.21
C ALA A 28 -11.55 -2.06 -0.20
N PRO A 29 -12.05 -1.57 0.94
CA PRO A 29 -13.48 -1.28 1.14
C PRO A 29 -14.09 -0.28 0.15
N PHE A 30 -13.32 0.69 -0.35
CA PHE A 30 -13.81 1.61 -1.38
C PHE A 30 -13.74 1.03 -2.80
N GLN A 31 -12.82 0.10 -3.07
CA GLN A 31 -12.68 -0.54 -4.39
C GLN A 31 -13.73 -1.65 -4.58
N ASP A 32 -14.02 -2.38 -3.50
CA ASP A 32 -14.97 -3.50 -3.48
C ASP A 32 -16.44 -3.05 -3.39
N ASN A 33 -16.68 -1.78 -3.09
CA ASN A 33 -18.01 -1.21 -2.92
C ASN A 33 -19.00 -1.51 -4.08
N PRO A 34 -18.59 -1.50 -5.38
CA PRO A 34 -19.49 -1.85 -6.47
C PRO A 34 -19.96 -3.31 -6.44
N HIS A 35 -19.16 -4.22 -5.90
CA HIS A 35 -19.57 -5.62 -5.72
C HIS A 35 -20.60 -5.74 -4.61
N GLN A 36 -20.41 -5.00 -3.51
CA GLN A 36 -21.40 -4.91 -2.42
C GLN A 36 -22.71 -4.31 -2.92
N GLU A 37 -22.64 -3.23 -3.72
CA GLU A 37 -23.80 -2.62 -4.35
C GLU A 37 -24.54 -3.61 -5.25
N ALA A 38 -23.83 -4.28 -6.15
CA ALA A 38 -24.43 -5.25 -7.06
C ALA A 38 -25.09 -6.43 -6.32
N ALA A 39 -24.58 -6.81 -5.14
CA ALA A 39 -25.20 -7.82 -4.29
C ALA A 39 -26.48 -7.29 -3.61
N ILE A 40 -26.44 -6.10 -3.01
CA ILE A 40 -27.61 -5.50 -2.34
C ILE A 40 -28.73 -5.18 -3.34
N VAL A 41 -28.41 -4.66 -4.53
CA VAL A 41 -29.40 -4.36 -5.56
C VAL A 41 -30.17 -5.62 -5.98
N ARG A 42 -29.51 -6.78 -6.06
CA ARG A 42 -30.19 -8.06 -6.35
C ARG A 42 -31.18 -8.45 -5.24
N ILE A 43 -30.80 -8.25 -3.97
CA ILE A 43 -31.69 -8.49 -2.84
C ILE A 43 -32.90 -7.55 -2.86
N LEU A 44 -32.66 -6.25 -3.06
CA LEU A 44 -33.73 -5.25 -3.15
C LEU A 44 -34.69 -5.56 -4.28
N ARG A 45 -34.18 -5.93 -5.45
CA ARG A 45 -35.00 -6.35 -6.60
C ARG A 45 -35.89 -7.52 -6.24
N PHE A 46 -35.33 -8.57 -5.63
CA PHE A 46 -36.10 -9.72 -5.16
C PHE A 46 -37.20 -9.31 -4.16
N MET A 47 -36.88 -8.44 -3.20
CA MET A 47 -37.85 -7.94 -2.22
C MET A 47 -39.01 -7.16 -2.86
N THR A 48 -38.73 -6.39 -3.91
CA THR A 48 -39.74 -5.60 -4.64
C THR A 48 -40.59 -6.42 -5.60
N GLU A 49 -40.03 -7.47 -6.22
CA GLU A 49 -40.71 -8.35 -7.16
C GLU A 49 -41.58 -9.41 -6.45
N HIS A 50 -41.29 -9.71 -5.19
CA HIS A 50 -42.08 -10.64 -4.38
C HIS A 50 -43.51 -10.12 -4.13
N GLN A 51 -44.50 -11.03 -4.13
CA GLN A 51 -45.90 -10.72 -3.80
C GLN A 51 -46.33 -11.50 -2.55
N PRO A 52 -46.73 -10.84 -1.46
CA PRO A 52 -46.72 -9.38 -1.23
C PRO A 52 -45.29 -8.83 -1.12
N GLN A 53 -45.13 -7.53 -1.40
CA GLN A 53 -43.83 -6.84 -1.35
C GLN A 53 -43.21 -6.93 0.06
N LEU A 54 -41.93 -7.30 0.11
CA LEU A 54 -41.19 -7.39 1.36
C LEU A 54 -40.70 -6.01 1.78
N GLN A 55 -40.90 -5.65 3.05
CA GLN A 55 -40.59 -4.32 3.56
C GLN A 55 -39.10 -4.15 3.89
N ILE A 56 -38.59 -2.93 3.68
CA ILE A 56 -37.23 -2.56 4.07
C ILE A 56 -37.27 -2.04 5.51
N THR A 57 -36.49 -2.68 6.39
CA THR A 57 -36.35 -2.28 7.78
C THR A 57 -35.32 -1.15 7.93
N ARG A 58 -35.23 -0.54 9.11
CA ARG A 58 -34.16 0.42 9.44
C ARG A 58 -32.76 -0.11 9.07
N ASP A 59 -32.48 -1.39 9.36
CA ASP A 59 -31.17 -1.98 9.04
C ASP A 59 -30.93 -2.11 7.53
N GLY A 60 -31.98 -2.39 6.76
CA GLY A 60 -31.92 -2.41 5.29
C GLY A 60 -31.63 -1.02 4.72
N TYR A 61 -32.32 0.03 5.19
CA TYR A 61 -32.00 1.41 4.79
C TYR A 61 -30.57 1.79 5.15
N ARG A 62 -30.13 1.50 6.38
CA ARG A 62 -28.74 1.76 6.81
C ARG A 62 -27.72 1.02 5.95
N ALA A 63 -28.02 -0.21 5.54
CA ALA A 63 -27.16 -0.98 4.65
C ALA A 63 -26.95 -0.30 3.29
N VAL A 64 -28.04 0.18 2.68
CA VAL A 64 -27.99 0.93 1.41
C VAL A 64 -27.23 2.24 1.57
N VAL A 65 -27.50 2.99 2.65
CA VAL A 65 -26.82 4.27 2.94
C VAL A 65 -25.31 4.08 3.11
N ARG A 66 -24.84 3.02 3.78
CA ARG A 66 -23.39 2.74 3.93
C ARG A 66 -22.68 2.60 2.59
N ILE A 67 -23.25 1.79 1.69
CA ILE A 67 -22.70 1.59 0.35
C ILE A 67 -22.68 2.89 -0.43
N GLN A 68 -23.78 3.65 -0.41
CA GLN A 68 -23.88 4.93 -1.13
C GLN A 68 -22.91 5.99 -0.60
N LEU A 69 -22.62 6.00 0.71
CA LEU A 69 -21.60 6.88 1.29
C LEU A 69 -20.18 6.51 0.83
N ALA A 70 -19.91 5.25 0.50
CA ALA A 70 -18.61 4.79 0.02
C ALA A 70 -18.41 4.92 -1.51
N GLN A 71 -19.48 5.15 -2.28
CA GLN A 71 -19.41 5.33 -3.73
C GLN A 71 -18.59 6.55 -4.17
N LYS A 72 -18.10 6.57 -5.41
CA LYS A 72 -17.47 7.77 -6.00
C LYS A 72 -18.51 8.86 -6.26
N LYS A 73 -18.07 10.13 -6.31
CA LYS A 73 -18.93 11.25 -6.73
C LYS A 73 -19.41 11.09 -8.16
N THR A 74 -20.73 11.17 -8.34
CA THR A 74 -21.34 11.23 -9.67
C THR A 74 -20.95 12.55 -10.36
N PRO A 75 -21.02 12.64 -11.70
CA PRO A 75 -20.71 13.88 -12.42
C PRO A 75 -21.52 15.08 -11.90
N GLY A 76 -22.80 14.88 -11.56
CA GLY A 76 -23.65 15.92 -10.96
C GLY A 76 -23.16 16.36 -9.58
N GLU A 77 -22.77 15.41 -8.71
CA GLU A 77 -22.19 15.72 -7.40
C GLU A 77 -20.84 16.45 -7.52
N GLN A 78 -20.05 16.13 -8.54
CA GLN A 78 -18.78 16.81 -8.84
C GLN A 78 -19.01 18.27 -9.26
N GLN A 79 -19.99 18.51 -10.13
CA GLN A 79 -20.40 19.87 -10.51
C GLN A 79 -20.89 20.67 -9.30
N TRP A 80 -21.78 20.09 -8.49
CA TRP A 80 -22.25 20.69 -7.25
C TRP A 80 -21.10 21.05 -6.30
N ALA A 81 -20.16 20.11 -6.09
CA ALA A 81 -19.00 20.33 -5.24
C ALA A 81 -18.07 21.44 -5.78
N GLY A 82 -17.98 21.61 -7.10
CA GLY A 82 -17.21 22.68 -7.75
C GLY A 82 -17.79 24.08 -7.53
N LEU A 83 -19.11 24.19 -7.33
CA LEU A 83 -19.84 25.44 -7.08
C LEU A 83 -19.93 25.83 -5.60
N LYS A 84 -19.48 24.96 -4.68
CA LYS A 84 -19.45 25.28 -3.25
C LYS A 84 -18.47 26.42 -2.96
N ALA A 85 -18.93 27.41 -2.21
CA ALA A 85 -18.13 28.54 -1.77
C ALA A 85 -16.86 28.09 -1.04
N LEU A 86 -15.83 28.93 -1.13
CA LEU A 86 -14.60 28.74 -0.35
C LEU A 86 -14.77 29.14 1.12
N SER A 87 -15.75 29.99 1.44
CA SER A 87 -16.15 30.33 2.81
C SER A 87 -16.90 29.20 3.51
N TRP A 88 -16.96 29.25 4.85
CA TRP A 88 -17.72 28.33 5.68
C TRP A 88 -18.94 29.02 6.30
N PRO A 89 -20.17 28.45 6.22
CA PRO A 89 -20.52 27.21 5.52
C PRO A 89 -20.39 27.30 3.98
N PRO A 90 -20.15 26.17 3.29
CA PRO A 90 -19.88 26.09 1.85
C PRO A 90 -21.16 26.19 1.01
N TRP A 91 -21.86 27.33 1.09
CA TRP A 91 -23.04 27.62 0.26
C TRP A 91 -22.70 27.65 -1.23
N LYS A 92 -23.68 27.30 -2.08
CA LYS A 92 -23.51 27.36 -3.54
C LYS A 92 -23.27 28.82 -3.98
N GLN A 93 -22.27 29.02 -4.82
CA GLN A 93 -22.02 30.30 -5.50
C GLN A 93 -22.13 30.09 -7.02
N ASN A 94 -23.09 30.75 -7.64
CA ASN A 94 -23.22 30.77 -9.10
C ASN A 94 -22.08 31.62 -9.67
N ARG A 95 -21.25 31.03 -10.54
CA ARG A 95 -20.16 31.74 -11.22
C ARG A 95 -20.59 32.18 -12.62
N THR A 96 -21.44 31.40 -13.25
CA THR A 96 -22.02 31.64 -14.57
C THR A 96 -23.55 31.59 -14.52
N ALA A 97 -24.22 32.12 -15.54
CA ALA A 97 -25.67 32.06 -15.65
C ALA A 97 -26.20 30.61 -15.76
N MET A 98 -25.45 29.72 -16.42
CA MET A 98 -25.78 28.29 -16.53
C MET A 98 -25.74 27.57 -15.19
N ASP A 99 -25.01 28.10 -14.20
CA ASP A 99 -24.96 27.51 -12.86
C ASP A 99 -26.29 27.66 -12.13
N ALA A 100 -27.18 28.58 -12.54
CA ALA A 100 -28.49 28.76 -11.92
C ALA A 100 -29.34 27.48 -11.96
N ASP A 101 -29.23 26.72 -13.05
CA ASP A 101 -29.97 25.47 -13.27
C ASP A 101 -29.48 24.32 -12.38
N ILE A 102 -28.27 24.42 -11.81
CA ILE A 102 -27.70 23.40 -10.94
C ILE A 102 -28.32 23.49 -9.54
N THR A 103 -29.47 22.87 -9.33
CA THR A 103 -30.20 22.95 -8.05
C THR A 103 -29.67 22.03 -6.96
N ALA A 104 -29.93 22.39 -5.70
CA ALA A 104 -29.58 21.57 -4.53
C ALA A 104 -30.33 20.23 -4.50
N GLU A 105 -31.55 20.18 -5.05
CA GLU A 105 -32.39 18.98 -5.06
C GLU A 105 -31.89 17.96 -6.07
N GLU A 106 -31.52 18.39 -7.27
CA GLU A 106 -31.07 17.49 -8.34
C GLU A 106 -29.58 17.12 -8.23
N HIS A 107 -28.71 18.11 -7.95
CA HIS A 107 -27.25 17.90 -7.96
C HIS A 107 -26.64 17.85 -6.56
N GLY A 108 -27.25 18.54 -5.59
CA GLY A 108 -26.75 18.63 -4.22
C GLY A 108 -27.22 17.52 -3.28
N THR A 109 -28.27 16.79 -3.66
CA THR A 109 -28.81 15.68 -2.87
C THR A 109 -28.17 14.38 -3.35
N THR A 110 -27.28 13.84 -2.53
CA THR A 110 -26.57 12.59 -2.84
C THR A 110 -27.51 11.39 -2.78
N ALA A 111 -27.12 10.27 -3.40
CA ALA A 111 -27.90 9.03 -3.33
C ALA A 111 -28.18 8.59 -1.87
N ALA A 112 -27.17 8.73 -1.00
CA ALA A 112 -27.29 8.49 0.44
C ALA A 112 -28.32 9.41 1.11
N ALA A 113 -28.28 10.72 0.80
CA ALA A 113 -29.25 11.69 1.32
C ALA A 113 -30.68 11.38 0.84
N ALA A 114 -30.85 11.00 -0.43
CA ALA A 114 -32.14 10.60 -0.98
C ALA A 114 -32.70 9.36 -0.27
N THR A 115 -31.86 8.35 -0.01
CA THR A 115 -32.25 7.16 0.76
C THR A 115 -32.63 7.51 2.21
N LEU A 116 -31.92 8.44 2.85
CA LEU A 116 -32.27 8.93 4.19
C LEU A 116 -33.59 9.71 4.22
N ARG A 117 -33.93 10.45 3.15
CA ARG A 117 -35.26 11.08 3.01
C ARG A 117 -36.36 10.05 2.88
N ARG A 118 -36.20 9.05 2.00
CA ARG A 118 -37.16 7.93 1.87
C ARG A 118 -37.34 7.14 3.17
N MET A 119 -36.27 6.96 3.93
CA MET A 119 -36.33 6.34 5.26
C MET A 119 -37.21 7.15 6.22
N ARG A 120 -37.14 8.50 6.18
CA ARG A 120 -38.01 9.37 6.99
C ARG A 120 -39.46 9.31 6.52
N GLU A 121 -39.70 9.32 5.22
CA GLU A 121 -41.03 9.17 4.61
C GLU A 121 -41.68 7.83 4.99
N ALA A 122 -40.89 6.77 5.11
CA ALA A 122 -41.33 5.47 5.63
C ALA A 122 -41.63 5.45 7.14
N GLY A 123 -41.49 6.58 7.85
CA GLY A 123 -41.85 6.73 9.26
C GLY A 123 -40.69 6.51 10.25
N TYR A 124 -39.45 6.29 9.79
CA TYR A 124 -38.32 6.12 10.69
C TYR A 124 -37.74 7.45 11.16
N ARG A 125 -37.87 7.74 12.47
CA ARG A 125 -37.23 8.90 13.09
C ARG A 125 -35.69 8.81 13.02
N PRO A 126 -34.98 9.89 12.64
CA PRO A 126 -33.53 9.91 12.59
C PRO A 126 -32.92 9.85 14.00
N THR A 127 -31.96 8.94 14.18
CA THR A 127 -31.08 8.84 15.36
C THR A 127 -29.72 9.47 15.03
N GLU A 128 -28.79 9.51 15.99
CA GLU A 128 -27.44 10.06 15.77
C GLU A 128 -26.69 9.35 14.63
N TRP A 129 -27.02 8.08 14.34
CA TRP A 129 -26.46 7.39 13.18
C TRP A 129 -26.92 8.02 11.86
N GLU A 130 -28.23 8.23 11.69
CA GLU A 130 -28.77 8.84 10.45
C GLU A 130 -28.33 10.30 10.32
N ARG A 131 -28.24 11.05 11.43
CA ARG A 131 -27.71 12.43 11.45
C ARG A 131 -26.25 12.48 11.01
N THR A 132 -25.44 11.55 11.51
CA THR A 132 -24.03 11.40 11.10
C THR A 132 -23.92 11.07 9.60
N ALA A 133 -24.77 10.16 9.12
CA ALA A 133 -24.81 9.76 7.71
C ALA A 133 -25.21 10.94 6.80
N GLU A 134 -26.22 11.72 7.18
CA GLU A 134 -26.66 12.92 6.46
C GLU A 134 -25.53 13.94 6.31
N LEU A 135 -24.72 14.08 7.36
CA LEU A 135 -23.60 15.00 7.39
C LEU A 135 -22.43 14.59 6.50
N HIS A 136 -22.16 13.29 6.38
CA HIS A 136 -21.24 12.77 5.35
C HIS A 136 -21.84 12.85 3.94
N ALA A 137 -23.16 12.80 3.81
CA ALA A 137 -23.88 13.05 2.57
C ALA A 137 -23.81 14.54 2.12
N GLY A 138 -23.29 15.44 2.96
CA GLY A 138 -23.01 16.83 2.61
C GLY A 138 -24.01 17.86 3.13
N TRP A 139 -24.86 17.50 4.09
CA TRP A 139 -25.84 18.40 4.71
C TRP A 139 -25.86 18.20 6.23
N ASP A 140 -25.80 19.28 6.99
CA ASP A 140 -25.92 19.24 8.45
C ASP A 140 -27.41 19.18 8.88
N VAL A 141 -27.67 18.78 10.11
CA VAL A 141 -29.01 18.61 10.70
C VAL A 141 -29.80 19.92 10.80
N ASP A 142 -29.12 21.06 10.73
CA ASP A 142 -29.70 22.40 10.70
C ASP A 142 -29.97 22.90 9.27
N GLY A 143 -29.71 22.07 8.25
CA GLY A 143 -29.89 22.41 6.84
C GLY A 143 -28.72 23.17 6.23
N THR A 144 -27.64 23.43 6.99
CA THR A 144 -26.44 24.04 6.43
C THR A 144 -25.67 23.03 5.56
N PRO A 145 -25.08 23.47 4.44
CA PRO A 145 -24.29 22.58 3.59
C PRO A 145 -22.98 22.20 4.27
N ALA A 146 -22.54 20.95 4.11
CA ALA A 146 -21.24 20.45 4.55
C ALA A 146 -20.44 19.90 3.36
N ILE A 147 -19.16 19.58 3.55
CA ILE A 147 -18.39 18.87 2.51
C ILE A 147 -18.87 17.42 2.46
N GLN A 148 -19.33 17.00 1.28
CA GLN A 148 -19.70 15.61 1.03
C GLN A 148 -18.45 14.74 1.12
N ARG A 149 -18.43 13.81 2.07
CA ARG A 149 -17.28 12.97 2.39
C ARG A 149 -17.59 11.50 2.15
N ARG A 150 -16.70 10.81 1.45
CA ARG A 150 -16.78 9.36 1.31
C ARG A 150 -16.33 8.69 2.59
N ALA A 151 -17.23 7.92 3.20
CA ALA A 151 -17.07 7.42 4.55
C ALA A 151 -17.56 5.98 4.67
N LEU A 152 -16.81 5.20 5.45
CA LEU A 152 -17.20 3.87 5.88
C LEU A 152 -17.81 4.01 7.27
N LEU A 153 -19.14 3.91 7.34
CA LEU A 153 -19.88 4.19 8.56
C LEU A 153 -20.23 2.89 9.29
N GLY A 154 -19.63 2.70 10.46
CA GLY A 154 -19.83 1.50 11.29
C GLY A 154 -21.26 1.30 11.81
N THR A 155 -21.47 0.18 12.49
CA THR A 155 -22.76 -0.26 13.07
C THR A 155 -22.89 -0.02 14.57
N GLY A 156 -21.80 0.29 15.26
CA GLY A 156 -21.70 0.24 16.72
C GLY A 156 -22.68 1.18 17.44
N SER A 157 -23.70 0.62 18.08
CA SER A 157 -24.74 1.38 18.80
C SER A 157 -24.14 2.35 19.83
N THR A 158 -23.10 1.93 20.58
CA THR A 158 -22.43 2.76 21.59
C THR A 158 -21.80 4.03 21.02
N ARG A 159 -21.26 3.96 19.79
CA ARG A 159 -20.68 5.12 19.10
C ARG A 159 -21.73 6.19 18.81
N PHE A 160 -22.96 5.78 18.54
CA PHE A 160 -24.06 6.66 18.12
C PHE A 160 -25.10 6.88 19.24
N GLN A 161 -24.70 6.73 20.50
CA GLN A 161 -25.53 7.09 21.65
C GLN A 161 -25.37 8.56 22.06
N SER A 162 -24.26 9.19 21.68
CA SER A 162 -23.91 10.58 22.04
C SER A 162 -23.86 11.47 20.80
N GLN A 163 -24.17 12.75 20.99
CA GLN A 163 -23.97 13.82 20.00
C GLN A 163 -22.49 13.95 19.57
N SER A 164 -21.56 13.31 20.29
CA SER A 164 -20.15 13.26 19.94
C SER A 164 -19.90 12.74 18.53
N ALA A 165 -20.68 11.76 18.05
CA ALA A 165 -20.54 11.22 16.70
C ALA A 165 -20.89 12.24 15.62
N VAL A 166 -21.95 13.04 15.84
CA VAL A 166 -22.36 14.11 14.93
C VAL A 166 -21.30 15.21 14.89
N TRP A 167 -20.74 15.61 16.04
CA TRP A 167 -19.65 16.59 16.08
C TRP A 167 -18.36 16.09 15.45
N ALA A 168 -17.99 14.82 15.66
CA ALA A 168 -16.86 14.22 14.97
C ALA A 168 -17.06 14.21 13.44
N ALA A 169 -18.28 13.93 12.99
CA ALA A 169 -18.64 14.01 11.58
C ALA A 169 -18.56 15.45 11.07
N ARG A 170 -19.01 16.46 11.85
CA ARG A 170 -18.91 17.89 11.50
C ARG A 170 -17.48 18.30 11.22
N ILE A 171 -16.57 17.93 12.12
CA ILE A 171 -15.14 18.18 11.96
C ILE A 171 -14.61 17.47 10.71
N ALA A 172 -14.98 16.20 10.49
CA ALA A 172 -14.52 15.43 9.35
C ALA A 172 -15.06 15.93 8.00
N SER A 173 -16.27 16.51 7.95
CA SER A 173 -16.91 17.03 6.74
C SER A 173 -16.55 18.50 6.45
N THR A 174 -15.33 18.92 6.79
CA THR A 174 -14.76 20.23 6.46
C THR A 174 -13.71 20.12 5.34
N ARG A 175 -13.41 21.24 4.66
CA ARG A 175 -12.42 21.32 3.57
C ARG A 175 -11.02 21.57 4.12
N THR A 176 -10.89 22.48 5.10
CA THR A 176 -9.61 22.97 5.63
C THR A 176 -9.42 22.64 7.11
N ALA A 177 -8.18 22.63 7.60
CA ALA A 177 -7.92 22.45 9.03
C ALA A 177 -8.44 23.62 9.88
N GLN A 178 -8.56 24.82 9.31
CA GLN A 178 -9.12 25.98 9.99
C GLN A 178 -10.63 25.83 10.22
N GLU A 179 -11.36 25.33 9.22
CA GLU A 179 -12.78 24.98 9.37
C GLU A 179 -12.98 23.86 10.40
N ALA A 180 -12.14 22.82 10.34
CA ALA A 180 -12.15 21.71 11.30
C ALA A 180 -11.91 22.21 12.74
N TRP A 181 -10.96 23.12 12.91
CA TRP A 181 -10.64 23.72 14.20
C TRP A 181 -11.79 24.59 14.72
N ALA A 182 -12.44 25.37 13.85
CA ALA A 182 -13.64 26.13 14.21
C ALA A 182 -14.76 25.20 14.70
N ALA A 183 -15.00 24.09 14.00
CA ALA A 183 -16.01 23.09 14.39
C ALA A 183 -15.67 22.41 15.72
N TYR A 184 -14.39 22.12 16.00
CA TYR A 184 -13.96 21.61 17.30
C TYR A 184 -14.23 22.64 18.42
N LEU A 185 -13.84 23.90 18.23
CA LEU A 185 -14.07 24.96 19.20
C LEU A 185 -15.57 25.20 19.46
N ALA A 186 -16.41 25.11 18.42
CA ALA A 186 -17.86 25.18 18.57
C ALA A 186 -18.44 23.99 19.35
N SER A 187 -17.82 22.80 19.26
CA SER A 187 -18.23 21.64 20.08
C SER A 187 -17.93 21.86 21.57
N GLU A 188 -16.85 22.57 21.89
CA GLU A 188 -16.55 22.98 23.27
C GLU A 188 -17.57 24.00 23.77
N ASP A 189 -17.96 24.96 22.93
CA ASP A 189 -18.96 25.99 23.27
C ASP A 189 -20.35 25.37 23.49
N ALA A 190 -20.66 24.31 22.75
CA ALA A 190 -21.87 23.51 22.92
C ALA A 190 -21.81 22.58 24.16
N LEU A 191 -20.72 22.62 24.94
CA LEU A 191 -20.50 21.83 26.16
C LEU A 191 -20.65 20.32 25.92
N VAL A 192 -20.27 19.84 24.73
CA VAL A 192 -20.29 18.41 24.43
C VAL A 192 -19.18 17.72 25.22
N PRO A 193 -19.46 16.56 25.88
CA PRO A 193 -18.44 15.84 26.61
C PRO A 193 -17.24 15.48 25.72
N PRO A 194 -16.00 15.62 26.22
CA PRO A 194 -14.80 15.23 25.48
C PRO A 194 -14.89 13.76 25.11
N SER A 195 -14.69 13.46 23.82
CA SER A 195 -14.89 12.12 23.28
C SER A 195 -13.76 11.74 22.35
N ASP A 196 -13.37 10.46 22.38
CA ASP A 196 -12.34 9.88 21.52
C ASP A 196 -12.66 10.11 20.02
N ASP A 197 -13.94 10.08 19.64
CA ASP A 197 -14.35 10.31 18.24
C ASP A 197 -14.07 11.76 17.78
N ILE A 198 -14.35 12.75 18.64
CA ILE A 198 -14.09 14.17 18.36
C ILE A 198 -12.59 14.41 18.26
N HIS A 199 -11.84 13.93 19.26
CA HIS A 199 -10.38 14.08 19.29
C HIS A 199 -9.71 13.40 18.10
N TYR A 200 -10.16 12.20 17.72
CA TYR A 200 -9.65 11.49 16.55
C TYR A 200 -9.94 12.28 15.25
N ALA A 201 -11.16 12.79 15.08
CA ALA A 201 -11.52 13.56 13.88
C ALA A 201 -10.68 14.83 13.71
N ILE A 202 -10.45 15.60 14.78
CA ILE A 202 -9.64 16.83 14.69
C ILE A 202 -8.17 16.50 14.47
N VAL A 203 -7.61 15.51 15.16
CA VAL A 203 -6.21 15.10 14.96
C VAL A 203 -5.96 14.64 13.52
N GLN A 204 -6.90 13.93 12.89
CA GLN A 204 -6.79 13.55 11.48
C GLN A 204 -6.68 14.77 10.56
N MET A 205 -7.46 15.82 10.81
CA MET A 205 -7.43 17.06 10.03
C MET A 205 -6.12 17.84 10.25
N LEU A 206 -5.67 17.97 11.49
CA LEU A 206 -4.40 18.65 11.82
C LEU A 206 -3.19 17.90 11.23
N TYR A 207 -3.18 16.57 11.29
CA TYR A 207 -2.12 15.78 10.68
C TYR A 207 -2.12 15.89 9.14
N GLY A 208 -3.31 15.91 8.52
CA GLY A 208 -3.44 16.12 7.08
C GLY A 208 -2.88 17.46 6.62
N GLU A 209 -3.11 18.51 7.41
CA GLU A 209 -2.53 19.85 7.23
C GLU A 209 -1.00 19.85 7.31
N GLU A 210 -0.43 19.27 8.38
CA GLU A 210 1.03 19.16 8.53
C GLU A 210 1.67 18.38 7.37
N LYS A 211 1.03 17.28 6.94
CA LYS A 211 1.51 16.47 5.81
C LYS A 211 1.50 17.27 4.51
N ARG A 212 0.43 18.06 4.26
CA ARG A 212 0.36 18.93 3.09
C ARG A 212 1.49 19.95 3.09
N GLN A 213 1.69 20.66 4.20
CA GLN A 213 2.73 21.68 4.32
C GLN A 213 4.13 21.10 4.04
N ARG A 214 4.44 19.90 4.56
CA ARG A 214 5.71 19.18 4.27
C ARG A 214 5.84 18.79 2.80
N THR A 215 4.75 18.37 2.16
CA THR A 215 4.76 17.93 0.76
C THR A 215 4.90 19.12 -0.20
N SER A 216 4.23 20.24 0.07
CA SER A 216 4.36 21.48 -0.70
C SER A 216 5.79 22.01 -0.69
N ALA A 217 6.44 22.04 0.48
CA ALA A 217 7.84 22.45 0.60
C ALA A 217 8.83 21.56 -0.18
N ASN A 218 8.48 20.29 -0.40
CA ASN A 218 9.27 19.36 -1.22
C ASN A 218 8.97 19.50 -2.73
N ARG A 219 7.73 19.85 -3.10
CA ARG A 219 7.33 20.03 -4.51
C ARG A 219 7.88 21.29 -5.15
N GLU A 220 8.07 22.35 -4.37
CA GLU A 220 8.79 23.57 -4.83
C GLU A 220 10.24 23.28 -5.27
N LYS A 221 10.77 22.07 -5.04
CA LYS A 221 12.08 21.62 -5.50
C LYS A 221 12.06 20.69 -6.73
N SER A 222 10.88 20.29 -7.20
CA SER A 222 10.71 19.32 -8.30
C SER A 222 9.67 19.85 -9.30
N GLU A 223 10.09 20.72 -10.21
CA GLU A 223 9.21 21.42 -11.17
C GLU A 223 8.81 20.58 -12.42
N ASP A 224 9.19 19.30 -12.51
CA ASP A 224 9.21 18.57 -13.79
C ASP A 224 8.02 17.64 -14.12
N GLU A 225 6.78 17.94 -13.73
CA GLU A 225 5.65 17.10 -14.19
C GLU A 225 4.40 17.90 -14.62
N PRO A 226 4.02 17.87 -15.92
CA PRO A 226 2.82 18.54 -16.41
C PRO A 226 1.55 17.95 -15.78
N SER A 227 0.77 18.84 -15.18
CA SER A 227 -0.37 18.57 -14.28
C SER A 227 -1.69 18.20 -14.98
N GLU A 228 -1.70 18.01 -16.29
CA GLU A 228 -2.94 18.00 -17.09
C GLU A 228 -3.79 16.71 -16.96
N GLN A 229 -3.23 15.63 -16.41
CA GLN A 229 -3.92 14.32 -16.35
C GLN A 229 -4.18 13.78 -14.93
N ARG A 230 -3.81 14.53 -13.89
CA ARG A 230 -4.19 14.14 -12.52
C ARG A 230 -5.68 14.44 -12.33
N GLU A 231 -6.48 13.41 -12.07
CA GLU A 231 -7.88 13.57 -11.68
C GLU A 231 -7.99 14.66 -10.59
N ARG A 232 -8.73 15.74 -10.87
CA ARG A 232 -8.93 16.83 -9.90
C ARG A 232 -9.73 16.26 -8.72
N LEU A 233 -9.03 15.94 -7.63
CA LEU A 233 -9.66 15.46 -6.41
C LEU A 233 -10.45 16.60 -5.77
N LEU A 234 -11.76 16.38 -5.58
CA LEU A 234 -12.61 17.33 -4.89
C LEU A 234 -12.56 17.08 -3.38
N PRO A 235 -12.81 18.10 -2.55
CA PRO A 235 -12.90 17.94 -1.10
C PRO A 235 -13.81 16.77 -0.72
N GLY A 236 -13.35 15.92 0.19
CA GLY A 236 -14.08 14.73 0.67
C GLY A 236 -13.96 13.47 -0.20
N ASP A 237 -13.31 13.51 -1.36
CA ASP A 237 -12.91 12.29 -2.11
C ASP A 237 -11.59 11.68 -1.62
N ALA A 238 -10.76 12.49 -0.97
CA ALA A 238 -9.51 12.07 -0.36
C ALA A 238 -9.49 12.46 1.12
N LYS A 239 -8.60 11.79 1.87
CA LYS A 239 -8.31 12.14 3.26
C LYS A 239 -7.47 13.42 3.39
N GLU A 240 -7.07 14.01 2.27
CA GLU A 240 -6.19 15.18 2.22
C GLU A 240 -6.96 16.47 2.49
N VAL A 241 -6.33 17.35 3.26
CA VAL A 241 -6.86 18.67 3.62
C VAL A 241 -6.42 19.68 2.58
N VAL A 242 -7.33 20.53 2.11
CA VAL A 242 -7.07 21.55 1.09
C VAL A 242 -6.42 22.79 1.71
N PRO A 243 -5.54 23.53 1.00
CA PRO A 243 -5.02 24.80 1.49
C PRO A 243 -6.11 25.82 1.81
N LEU A 244 -5.74 26.83 2.61
CA LEU A 244 -6.60 27.96 2.88
C LEU A 244 -6.99 28.68 1.58
N PRO A 245 -8.18 29.32 1.54
CA PRO A 245 -8.57 30.15 0.42
C PRO A 245 -7.52 31.22 0.07
N PRO A 246 -7.49 31.73 -1.18
CA PRO A 246 -6.54 32.77 -1.56
C PRO A 246 -6.84 34.13 -0.90
N SER A 247 -8.10 34.37 -0.52
CA SER A 247 -8.53 35.60 0.13
C SER A 247 -8.84 35.37 1.61
N THR A 248 -8.31 36.24 2.47
CA THR A 248 -8.54 36.23 3.92
C THR A 248 -9.99 36.49 4.30
N HIS A 249 -10.77 37.19 3.46
CA HIS A 249 -12.21 37.39 3.68
C HIS A 249 -13.02 36.08 3.67
N LEU A 250 -12.48 35.03 3.04
CA LEU A 250 -13.11 33.72 2.97
C LEU A 250 -12.69 32.82 4.14
N TYR A 251 -11.86 33.33 5.07
CA TYR A 251 -11.38 32.55 6.20
C TYR A 251 -12.45 32.38 7.26
N THR A 252 -12.45 31.20 7.88
CA THR A 252 -13.29 30.97 9.06
C THR A 252 -12.59 31.54 10.28
N TYR A 253 -13.10 32.64 10.83
CA TYR A 253 -12.51 33.24 12.02
C TYR A 253 -12.58 32.25 13.21
N THR A 254 -11.45 32.04 13.87
CA THR A 254 -11.33 31.16 15.03
C THR A 254 -10.76 31.96 16.20
N ARG A 255 -11.27 31.71 17.42
CA ARG A 255 -10.81 32.39 18.65
C ARG A 255 -9.40 31.99 19.07
N LEU A 256 -8.90 30.86 18.59
CA LEU A 256 -7.55 30.35 18.85
C LEU A 256 -6.90 29.96 17.51
N PRO A 257 -5.59 30.19 17.33
CA PRO A 257 -4.90 29.76 16.13
C PRO A 257 -4.94 28.23 15.99
N VAL A 258 -4.93 27.74 14.75
CA VAL A 258 -4.93 26.30 14.44
C VAL A 258 -3.64 25.67 15.00
N PRO A 259 -3.73 24.71 15.94
CA PRO A 259 -2.55 24.10 16.53
C PRO A 259 -1.93 23.02 15.62
N THR A 260 -0.66 22.67 15.88
CA THR A 260 -0.08 21.42 15.37
C THR A 260 -0.67 20.21 16.10
N VAL A 261 -0.44 18.99 15.62
CA VAL A 261 -0.88 17.77 16.33
C VAL A 261 -0.29 17.73 17.74
N GLU A 262 0.99 18.05 17.89
CA GLU A 262 1.65 18.13 19.19
C GLU A 262 1.05 19.26 20.06
N GLY A 263 0.81 20.43 19.47
CA GLY A 263 0.15 21.55 20.15
C GLY A 263 -1.24 21.20 20.65
N PHE A 264 -2.00 20.42 19.88
CA PHE A 264 -3.32 19.93 20.25
C PHE A 264 -3.26 18.92 21.40
N VAL A 265 -2.31 17.97 21.38
CA VAL A 265 -2.14 17.04 22.51
C VAL A 265 -1.77 17.80 23.79
N ARG A 266 -0.87 18.80 23.70
CA ARG A 266 -0.56 19.70 24.82
C ARG A 266 -1.78 20.49 25.30
N HIS A 267 -2.62 20.94 24.37
CA HIS A 267 -3.88 21.62 24.68
C HIS A 267 -4.87 20.73 25.46
N LEU A 268 -4.96 19.44 25.13
CA LEU A 268 -5.78 18.50 25.90
C LEU A 268 -5.19 18.24 27.29
N GLN A 269 -3.87 18.07 27.37
CA GLN A 269 -3.17 17.84 28.63
C GLN A 269 -3.31 19.00 29.61
N SER A 270 -3.22 20.25 29.14
CA SER A 270 -3.38 21.44 30.01
C SER A 270 -4.80 21.58 30.57
N ARG A 271 -5.79 20.96 29.92
CA ARG A 271 -7.18 20.88 30.37
C ARG A 271 -7.50 19.58 31.10
N HIS A 272 -6.50 18.76 31.40
CA HIS A 272 -6.62 17.45 32.05
C HIS A 272 -7.50 16.45 31.29
N PHE A 273 -7.62 16.59 29.96
CA PHE A 273 -8.29 15.61 29.11
C PHE A 273 -7.32 14.54 28.63
N GLN A 274 -7.78 13.29 28.66
CA GLN A 274 -7.03 12.13 28.23
C GLN A 274 -7.41 11.72 26.80
N LEU A 275 -6.43 11.29 26.01
CA LEU A 275 -6.68 10.71 24.70
C LEU A 275 -7.30 9.32 24.86
N GLY A 276 -8.37 9.04 24.13
CA GLY A 276 -8.93 7.70 24.03
C GLY A 276 -8.10 6.79 23.13
N HIS A 277 -8.50 5.52 23.03
CA HIS A 277 -7.72 4.50 22.32
C HIS A 277 -7.48 4.83 20.85
N ARG A 278 -8.47 5.36 20.11
CA ARG A 278 -8.33 5.60 18.66
C ARG A 278 -7.51 6.85 18.39
N ALA A 279 -7.77 7.94 19.12
CA ALA A 279 -6.97 9.15 19.01
C ALA A 279 -5.52 8.90 19.40
N LEU A 280 -5.27 8.15 20.49
CA LEU A 280 -3.92 7.78 20.93
C LEU A 280 -3.20 6.92 19.88
N ALA A 281 -3.83 5.85 19.39
CA ALA A 281 -3.24 5.00 18.35
C ALA A 281 -2.85 5.83 17.12
N PHE A 282 -3.70 6.78 16.71
CA PHE A 282 -3.40 7.64 15.58
C PHE A 282 -2.20 8.57 15.82
N VAL A 283 -2.12 9.26 16.96
CA VAL A 283 -0.98 10.16 17.25
C VAL A 283 0.32 9.40 17.44
N VAL A 284 0.28 8.18 17.99
CA VAL A 284 1.46 7.32 18.17
C VAL A 284 1.99 6.85 16.82
N ALA A 285 1.12 6.32 15.94
CA ALA A 285 1.51 5.89 14.60
C ALA A 285 2.19 7.03 13.79
N HIS A 286 1.68 8.26 13.93
CA HIS A 286 2.07 9.42 13.13
C HIS A 286 3.00 10.41 13.86
N ALA A 287 3.51 10.07 15.05
CA ALA A 287 4.33 10.97 15.87
C ALA A 287 5.55 11.54 15.11
N ALA A 288 5.88 12.83 15.21
CA ALA A 288 7.00 13.39 14.45
C ALA A 288 8.37 12.77 14.80
N ARG A 289 8.52 12.21 16.01
CA ARG A 289 9.77 11.64 16.55
C ARG A 289 9.47 10.42 17.41
N LEU A 290 10.43 9.50 17.51
CA LEU A 290 10.32 8.31 18.36
C LEU A 290 10.02 8.68 19.82
N ARG A 291 10.82 9.56 20.42
CA ARG A 291 10.63 10.06 21.80
C ARG A 291 9.24 10.65 22.05
N LEU A 292 8.67 11.34 21.06
CA LEU A 292 7.35 11.97 21.18
C LEU A 292 6.23 10.92 21.19
N GLY A 293 6.35 9.87 20.38
CA GLY A 293 5.42 8.75 20.41
C GLY A 293 5.43 8.02 21.76
N PHE A 294 6.62 7.83 22.34
CA PHE A 294 6.78 7.27 23.68
C PHE A 294 6.17 8.18 24.76
N SER A 295 6.37 9.50 24.70
CA SER A 295 5.77 10.41 25.68
C SER A 295 4.24 10.42 25.65
N TYR A 296 3.63 10.20 24.47
CA TYR A 296 2.17 10.05 24.37
C TYR A 296 1.66 8.78 25.06
N LEU A 297 2.41 7.67 24.91
CA LEU A 297 2.12 6.42 25.60
C LEU A 297 2.30 6.57 27.12
N GLU A 298 3.43 7.11 27.56
CA GLU A 298 3.72 7.37 28.98
C GLU A 298 2.63 8.21 29.65
N ALA A 299 2.19 9.30 28.99
CA ALA A 299 1.13 10.15 29.50
C ALA A 299 -0.26 9.47 29.58
N SER A 300 -0.46 8.38 28.84
CA SER A 300 -1.72 7.64 28.79
C SER A 300 -1.71 6.33 29.60
N SER A 301 -0.55 5.96 30.16
CA SER A 301 -0.34 4.74 30.96
C SER A 301 -1.27 4.64 32.17
N SER A 302 -1.64 5.78 32.76
CA SER A 302 -2.49 5.81 33.96
C SER A 302 -3.93 5.37 33.73
N HIS A 303 -4.44 5.45 32.49
CA HIS A 303 -5.85 5.12 32.18
C HIS A 303 -6.00 3.95 31.22
N ILE A 304 -5.01 3.71 30.34
CA ILE A 304 -5.03 2.58 29.41
C ILE A 304 -4.13 1.46 29.96
N PRO A 305 -4.71 0.35 30.44
CA PRO A 305 -3.92 -0.75 30.98
C PRO A 305 -3.07 -1.41 29.88
N GLY A 306 -1.88 -1.91 30.26
CA GLY A 306 -0.97 -2.61 29.36
C GLY A 306 -0.01 -1.71 28.56
N ILE A 307 -0.10 -0.38 28.66
CA ILE A 307 0.92 0.48 28.06
C ILE A 307 2.28 0.30 28.76
N ASP A 308 2.29 0.20 30.09
CA ASP A 308 3.54 0.01 30.84
C ASP A 308 4.26 -1.28 30.45
N THR A 309 3.53 -2.35 30.11
CA THR A 309 4.15 -3.59 29.63
C THR A 309 4.80 -3.41 28.26
N LEU A 310 4.16 -2.69 27.33
CA LEU A 310 4.76 -2.32 26.04
C LEU A 310 6.02 -1.47 26.20
N LEU A 311 6.03 -0.54 27.16
CA LEU A 311 7.16 0.36 27.42
C LEU A 311 8.29 -0.30 28.21
N SER A 312 8.01 -1.41 28.92
CA SER A 312 9.01 -2.14 29.72
C SER A 312 10.00 -2.94 28.88
N PHE A 313 9.71 -3.16 27.60
CA PHE A 313 10.46 -4.06 26.71
C PHE A 313 10.58 -5.50 27.23
N ASP A 314 9.67 -5.91 28.11
CA ASP A 314 9.55 -7.29 28.58
C ASP A 314 8.71 -8.11 27.59
N LEU A 315 9.33 -9.11 26.96
CA LEU A 315 8.67 -9.99 25.98
C LEU A 315 7.82 -11.07 26.66
N ASP A 316 8.05 -11.33 27.96
CA ASP A 316 7.27 -12.30 28.74
C ASP A 316 5.98 -11.68 29.30
N ALA A 317 5.91 -10.35 29.31
CA ALA A 317 4.72 -9.63 29.74
C ALA A 317 3.61 -9.73 28.68
N SER A 318 2.42 -10.18 29.11
CA SER A 318 1.27 -10.29 28.21
C SER A 318 0.88 -8.93 27.63
N THR A 319 0.96 -8.80 26.30
CA THR A 319 0.52 -7.62 25.54
C THR A 319 -0.95 -7.69 25.12
N ALA A 320 -1.66 -8.75 25.52
CA ALA A 320 -3.06 -9.01 25.14
C ALA A 320 -4.05 -7.96 25.68
N VAL A 321 -3.69 -7.27 26.76
CA VAL A 321 -4.52 -6.22 27.38
C VAL A 321 -4.62 -4.97 26.49
N VAL A 322 -3.62 -4.75 25.63
CA VAL A 322 -3.58 -3.57 24.76
C VAL A 322 -4.42 -3.80 23.51
N SER A 323 -5.25 -2.81 23.16
CA SER A 323 -6.09 -2.87 21.96
C SER A 323 -5.27 -3.03 20.67
N ASP A 324 -5.77 -3.80 19.71
CA ASP A 324 -5.10 -4.08 18.43
C ASP A 324 -4.70 -2.81 17.65
N PRO A 325 -5.52 -1.73 17.60
CA PRO A 325 -5.13 -0.50 16.91
C PRO A 325 -3.93 0.19 17.57
N LEU A 326 -3.86 0.19 18.91
CA LEU A 326 -2.77 0.82 19.64
C LEU A 326 -1.48 0.00 19.53
N PHE A 327 -1.59 -1.32 19.59
CA PHE A 327 -0.45 -2.22 19.35
C PHE A 327 0.11 -2.06 17.92
N THR A 328 -0.77 -2.07 16.91
CA THR A 328 -0.38 -1.82 15.52
C THR A 328 0.29 -0.44 15.35
N ALA A 329 -0.24 0.60 16.00
CA ALA A 329 0.36 1.93 16.00
C ALA A 329 1.76 1.97 16.64
N PHE A 330 1.97 1.21 17.71
CA PHE A 330 3.29 1.09 18.34
C PHE A 330 4.29 0.38 17.42
N ILE A 331 3.89 -0.71 16.76
CA ILE A 331 4.72 -1.37 15.74
C ILE A 331 5.04 -0.40 14.60
N GLN A 332 4.06 0.36 14.09
CA GLN A 332 4.29 1.37 13.06
C GLN A 332 5.27 2.47 13.50
N LEU A 333 5.21 2.89 14.76
CA LEU A 333 6.16 3.85 15.33
C LEU A 333 7.59 3.30 15.29
N LEU A 334 7.81 2.07 15.78
CA LEU A 334 9.11 1.41 15.77
C LEU A 334 9.65 1.24 14.34
N CYS A 335 8.79 0.76 13.44
CA CYS A 335 9.08 0.53 12.03
C CYS A 335 9.47 1.80 11.27
N ARG A 336 8.89 2.96 11.62
CA ARG A 336 9.23 4.24 10.96
C ARG A 336 10.58 4.81 11.39
N PHE A 337 11.03 4.50 12.60
CA PHE A 337 12.29 4.98 13.16
C PHE A 337 13.31 3.84 13.30
N SER A 338 13.43 2.99 12.28
CA SER A 338 14.34 1.85 12.24
C SER A 338 15.81 2.21 12.45
N ASN A 339 16.21 3.42 12.03
CA ASN A 339 17.57 3.95 12.16
C ASN A 339 17.89 4.53 13.55
N VAL A 340 16.93 4.65 14.47
CA VAL A 340 17.13 5.20 15.81
C VAL A 340 17.22 4.06 16.82
N PRO A 341 18.40 3.77 17.40
CA PRO A 341 18.52 2.67 18.34
C PRO A 341 17.76 2.98 19.63
N LEU A 342 17.11 1.96 20.19
CA LEU A 342 16.21 2.12 21.35
C LEU A 342 16.94 2.56 22.63
N ASN A 343 18.26 2.40 22.71
CA ASN A 343 19.08 2.89 23.84
C ASN A 343 19.12 4.42 23.95
N THR A 344 18.77 5.14 22.89
CA THR A 344 18.70 6.60 22.90
C THR A 344 17.46 7.13 23.62
N LEU A 345 16.49 6.28 23.95
CA LEU A 345 15.33 6.63 24.78
C LEU A 345 15.74 6.58 26.27
N GLY A 346 16.34 7.67 26.77
CA GLY A 346 16.66 7.79 28.19
C GLY A 346 15.39 7.85 29.05
N GLY A 347 15.32 7.04 30.12
CA GLY A 347 14.15 6.92 31.00
C GLY A 347 14.07 5.54 31.66
N LYS A 348 12.93 5.20 32.29
CA LYS A 348 12.64 3.88 32.90
C LYS A 348 12.69 2.68 31.93
N ALA A 349 13.12 2.86 30.68
CA ALA A 349 13.67 1.83 29.80
C ALA A 349 15.01 1.24 30.35
N ARG A 350 15.12 1.16 31.68
CA ARG A 350 16.27 0.64 32.40
C ARG A 350 16.14 -0.86 32.36
N SER A 351 17.03 -1.45 31.57
CA SER A 351 17.23 -2.88 31.47
C SER A 351 16.08 -3.60 30.76
N ALA A 352 16.04 -3.48 29.42
CA ALA A 352 15.51 -4.56 28.60
C ALA A 352 16.24 -5.83 29.02
N SER A 353 15.62 -6.57 29.93
CA SER A 353 16.17 -7.75 30.54
C SER A 353 15.88 -8.88 29.58
N PHE A 354 16.75 -9.04 28.58
CA PHE A 354 16.82 -10.26 27.77
C PHE A 354 17.38 -11.41 28.62
N ARG A 355 16.82 -11.61 29.82
CA ARG A 355 17.15 -12.76 30.64
C ARG A 355 16.36 -13.91 30.04
N THR A 356 17.11 -14.86 29.49
CA THR A 356 16.71 -16.27 29.40
C THR A 356 15.80 -16.77 28.29
N HIS A 357 15.72 -16.12 27.12
CA HIS A 357 15.16 -16.78 25.93
C HIS A 357 16.16 -16.86 24.79
N LYS A 358 16.31 -18.04 24.18
CA LYS A 358 17.01 -18.19 22.91
C LYS A 358 16.32 -17.24 21.92
N PRO A 359 17.02 -16.23 21.35
CA PRO A 359 16.40 -15.35 20.37
C PRO A 359 15.83 -16.22 19.24
N LEU A 360 14.55 -16.04 19.00
CA LEU A 360 13.74 -16.85 18.10
C LEU A 360 14.07 -16.55 16.62
N LEU A 361 14.74 -15.43 16.39
CA LEU A 361 15.52 -15.08 15.21
C LEU A 361 16.95 -15.67 15.29
N ARG A 362 17.06 -16.99 15.38
CA ARG A 362 18.33 -17.69 15.13
C ARG A 362 18.38 -17.95 13.63
N ASP A 363 19.25 -17.24 12.91
CA ASP A 363 19.47 -17.46 11.49
C ASP A 363 19.89 -18.93 11.29
N ARG A 364 19.24 -19.59 10.33
CA ARG A 364 19.47 -21.01 10.02
C ARG A 364 20.86 -21.21 9.39
N ASN A 365 21.48 -20.14 8.89
CA ASN A 365 22.80 -20.16 8.26
C ASN A 365 23.88 -19.30 8.95
N MET A 366 23.57 -18.45 9.94
CA MET A 366 24.57 -17.75 10.75
C MET A 366 24.26 -17.84 12.25
N PHE A 367 25.20 -18.39 13.02
CA PHE A 367 25.08 -18.70 14.45
C PHE A 367 25.01 -17.48 15.40
N HIS A 368 24.70 -16.27 14.92
CA HIS A 368 24.76 -15.05 15.72
C HIS A 368 23.37 -14.51 16.12
N PRO A 369 23.17 -14.17 17.40
CA PRO A 369 21.93 -13.54 17.86
C PRO A 369 21.80 -12.13 17.27
N LEU A 370 20.64 -11.79 16.71
CA LEU A 370 20.33 -10.42 16.28
C LEU A 370 20.26 -9.49 17.49
N ASN A 371 20.64 -8.22 17.30
CA ASN A 371 20.58 -7.19 18.31
C ASN A 371 19.12 -6.88 18.65
N PRO A 372 18.63 -7.23 19.85
CA PRO A 372 17.23 -7.07 20.18
C PRO A 372 16.88 -5.61 20.54
N ARG A 373 17.87 -4.71 20.59
CA ARG A 373 17.67 -3.26 20.75
C ARG A 373 17.40 -2.55 19.42
N HIS A 374 17.46 -3.26 18.29
CA HIS A 374 17.09 -2.73 17.00
C HIS A 374 15.54 -2.65 16.90
N PRO A 375 14.94 -1.50 16.55
CA PRO A 375 13.49 -1.31 16.57
C PRO A 375 12.70 -2.36 15.79
N ILE A 376 13.20 -2.77 14.62
CA ILE A 376 12.54 -3.79 13.77
C ILE A 376 12.64 -5.19 14.40
N VAL A 377 13.78 -5.53 15.00
CA VAL A 377 13.96 -6.84 15.65
C VAL A 377 13.03 -6.94 16.84
N PHE A 378 12.95 -5.87 17.64
CA PHE A 378 12.01 -5.78 18.75
C PHE A 378 10.55 -5.86 18.27
N ALA A 379 10.18 -5.17 17.19
CA ALA A 379 8.85 -5.27 16.60
C ALA A 379 8.50 -6.69 16.15
N LEU A 380 9.43 -7.42 15.53
CA LEU A 380 9.24 -8.81 15.10
C LEU A 380 9.05 -9.77 16.29
N GLU A 381 9.84 -9.60 17.35
CA GLU A 381 9.68 -10.40 18.57
C GLU A 381 8.34 -10.11 19.26
N LEU A 382 7.87 -8.86 19.29
CA LEU A 382 6.54 -8.50 19.79
C LEU A 382 5.41 -9.12 18.96
N LEU A 383 5.51 -9.08 17.63
CA LEU A 383 4.52 -9.70 16.74
C LEU A 383 4.43 -11.20 16.97
N ARG A 384 5.58 -11.85 17.13
CA ARG A 384 5.68 -13.27 17.44
C ARG A 384 5.10 -13.60 18.80
N ALA A 385 5.44 -12.84 19.84
CA ALA A 385 4.97 -13.07 21.20
C ALA A 385 3.44 -12.89 21.32
N ARG A 386 2.87 -11.91 20.61
CA ARG A 386 1.42 -11.67 20.59
C ARG A 386 0.67 -12.68 19.71
N GLY A 387 1.31 -13.22 18.66
CA GLY A 387 0.64 -14.08 17.68
C GLY A 387 -0.50 -13.35 16.96
N THR A 388 -0.30 -12.08 16.57
CA THR A 388 -1.38 -11.29 15.96
C THR A 388 -1.71 -11.76 14.55
N THR A 389 -3.01 -11.89 14.27
CA THR A 389 -3.56 -12.17 12.94
C THR A 389 -3.83 -10.90 12.13
N SER A 390 -3.55 -9.71 12.70
CA SER A 390 -3.79 -8.45 12.00
C SER A 390 -2.72 -8.21 10.92
N PRO A 391 -3.07 -8.16 9.62
CA PRO A 391 -2.10 -7.98 8.55
C PRO A 391 -1.42 -6.60 8.60
N GLN A 392 -2.08 -5.59 9.18
CA GLN A 392 -1.58 -4.22 9.23
C GLN A 392 -0.25 -4.09 9.99
N ALA A 393 -0.08 -4.84 11.08
CA ALA A 393 1.13 -4.80 11.88
C ALA A 393 2.31 -5.49 11.16
N TRP A 394 2.04 -6.60 10.48
CA TRP A 394 3.01 -7.29 9.63
C TRP A 394 3.43 -6.44 8.42
N ASN A 395 2.46 -5.80 7.76
CA ASN A 395 2.72 -4.89 6.65
C ASN A 395 3.57 -3.68 7.06
N ALA A 396 3.41 -3.18 8.29
CA ALA A 396 4.25 -2.11 8.80
C ALA A 396 5.73 -2.52 8.87
N VAL A 397 6.01 -3.77 9.27
CA VAL A 397 7.37 -4.33 9.28
C VAL A 397 7.90 -4.54 7.87
N LEU A 398 7.13 -5.18 6.98
CA LEU A 398 7.53 -5.40 5.59
C LEU A 398 7.80 -4.07 4.86
N GLN A 399 6.96 -3.06 5.08
CA GLN A 399 7.14 -1.73 4.53
C GLN A 399 8.36 -1.01 5.11
N ALA A 400 8.68 -1.22 6.39
CA ALA A 400 9.91 -0.66 6.96
C ALA A 400 11.14 -1.31 6.35
N LEU A 401 11.13 -2.63 6.16
CA LEU A 401 12.21 -3.38 5.55
C LEU A 401 12.47 -2.96 4.09
N SER A 402 11.46 -2.50 3.36
CA SER A 402 11.62 -2.03 1.97
C SER A 402 12.17 -0.60 1.83
N ARG A 403 12.44 0.14 2.92
CA ARG A 403 12.90 1.55 2.89
C ARG A 403 14.41 1.68 2.90
N ASP A 404 14.94 2.64 2.16
CA ASP A 404 16.39 2.92 2.08
C ASP A 404 17.01 3.26 3.45
N ALA A 405 16.33 4.06 4.28
CA ALA A 405 16.79 4.38 5.63
C ALA A 405 16.97 3.15 6.53
N THR A 406 16.18 2.10 6.28
CA THR A 406 16.29 0.83 6.99
C THR A 406 17.50 0.04 6.49
N LEU A 407 17.78 0.04 5.18
CA LEU A 407 18.95 -0.62 4.59
C LEU A 407 20.24 -0.10 5.21
N GLU A 408 20.36 1.22 5.41
CA GLU A 408 21.50 1.84 6.09
C GLU A 408 21.60 1.45 7.58
N SER A 409 20.46 1.27 8.26
CA SER A 409 20.43 0.88 9.68
C SER A 409 20.87 -0.57 9.92
N MET A 410 20.84 -1.41 8.88
CA MET A 410 21.13 -2.84 9.01
C MET A 410 22.57 -3.14 9.46
N ARG A 411 23.50 -2.20 9.29
CA ARG A 411 24.86 -2.28 9.85
C ARG A 411 24.90 -2.44 11.39
N PHE A 412 23.82 -2.07 12.08
CA PHE A 412 23.72 -2.15 13.54
C PHE A 412 22.93 -3.38 14.04
N LEU A 413 22.55 -4.29 13.14
CA LEU A 413 21.81 -5.51 13.50
C LEU A 413 22.63 -6.49 14.32
N ARG A 414 23.96 -6.48 14.21
CA ARG A 414 24.84 -7.41 14.91
C ARG A 414 25.55 -6.67 16.05
N THR A 415 25.54 -7.26 17.24
CA THR A 415 26.17 -6.69 18.44
C THR A 415 27.71 -6.56 18.34
N ALA A 416 28.33 -7.08 17.27
CA ALA A 416 29.77 -7.11 17.08
C ALA A 416 30.33 -6.00 16.15
N ASP A 417 29.49 -5.28 15.39
CA ASP A 417 29.97 -4.34 14.36
C ASP A 417 30.25 -2.94 14.94
N THR A 418 31.15 -2.88 15.93
CA THR A 418 31.70 -1.62 16.47
C THR A 418 33.02 -1.20 15.84
N SER A 419 33.57 -1.96 14.89
CA SER A 419 34.78 -1.55 14.15
C SER A 419 34.43 -0.75 12.90
N LEU A 420 34.59 0.56 13.03
CA LEU A 420 34.56 1.57 11.98
C LEU A 420 35.55 1.23 10.86
N SER A 421 35.02 1.02 9.64
CA SER A 421 35.70 1.45 8.43
C SER A 421 34.74 2.38 7.69
N ALA A 422 35.27 3.45 7.12
CA ALA A 422 34.54 4.30 6.18
C ALA A 422 34.32 3.50 4.89
N GLU A 423 33.45 2.49 4.95
CA GLU A 423 32.94 1.84 3.75
C GLU A 423 32.18 2.88 2.93
N SER A 424 32.31 2.81 1.60
CA SER A 424 31.49 3.62 0.70
C SER A 424 30.01 3.41 1.05
N ASP A 425 29.27 4.51 1.24
CA ASP A 425 27.85 4.49 1.62
C ASP A 425 27.01 3.56 0.71
N LEU A 426 27.42 3.43 -0.55
CA LEU A 426 26.79 2.54 -1.54
C LEU A 426 26.93 1.06 -1.18
N LEU A 427 28.11 0.63 -0.73
CA LEU A 427 28.39 -0.79 -0.48
C LEU A 427 27.75 -1.27 0.83
N GLY A 428 27.72 -0.38 1.85
CA GLY A 428 26.97 -0.61 3.07
C GLY A 428 25.47 -0.76 2.82
N HIS A 429 24.91 0.07 1.93
CA HIS A 429 23.51 -0.03 1.50
C HIS A 429 23.19 -1.38 0.83
N SER A 430 24.05 -1.83 -0.08
CA SER A 430 23.89 -3.11 -0.78
C SER A 430 23.98 -4.33 0.16
N ARG A 431 24.87 -4.30 1.15
CA ARG A 431 24.94 -5.33 2.20
C ARG A 431 23.67 -5.32 3.07
N GLY A 432 23.18 -4.14 3.39
CA GLY A 432 21.89 -3.95 4.06
C GLY A 432 20.75 -4.64 3.31
N ALA A 433 20.69 -4.51 1.99
CA ALA A 433 19.66 -5.15 1.16
C ALA A 433 19.66 -6.69 1.27
N ILE A 434 20.84 -7.33 1.29
CA ILE A 434 20.97 -8.78 1.47
C ILE A 434 20.46 -9.21 2.85
N THR A 435 20.87 -8.52 3.91
CA THR A 435 20.42 -8.82 5.28
C THR A 435 18.91 -8.63 5.45
N VAL A 436 18.35 -7.56 4.86
CA VAL A 436 16.91 -7.30 4.83
C VAL A 436 16.16 -8.44 4.15
N TYR A 437 16.64 -8.95 3.02
CA TYR A 437 15.97 -10.05 2.35
C TYR A 437 15.92 -11.33 3.23
N GLY A 438 16.98 -11.59 3.99
CA GLY A 438 16.99 -12.65 5.01
C GLY A 438 15.91 -12.44 6.08
N LEU A 439 15.79 -11.21 6.60
CA LEU A 439 14.74 -10.85 7.57
C LEU A 439 13.34 -10.93 6.98
N VAL A 440 13.12 -10.52 5.73
CA VAL A 440 11.83 -10.64 5.04
C VAL A 440 11.48 -12.12 4.91
N SER A 441 12.41 -12.96 4.45
CA SER A 441 12.20 -14.41 4.35
C SER A 441 11.77 -15.02 5.70
N ARG A 442 12.37 -14.57 6.80
CA ARG A 442 12.00 -14.99 8.15
C ARG A 442 10.63 -14.44 8.57
N THR A 443 10.34 -13.19 8.26
CA THR A 443 9.05 -12.56 8.54
C THR A 443 7.92 -13.31 7.83
N LEU A 444 8.13 -13.73 6.58
CA LEU A 444 7.19 -14.56 5.83
C LEU A 444 6.97 -15.94 6.47
N SER A 445 8.02 -16.57 6.99
CA SER A 445 7.89 -17.81 7.77
C SER A 445 7.07 -17.60 9.05
N LEU A 446 7.28 -16.48 9.76
CA LEU A 446 6.50 -16.16 10.97
C LEU A 446 5.03 -15.84 10.65
N LEU A 447 4.76 -15.18 9.53
CA LEU A 447 3.41 -14.97 9.01
C LEU A 447 2.69 -16.30 8.75
N GLN A 448 3.40 -17.25 8.12
CA GLN A 448 2.88 -18.59 7.87
C GLN A 448 2.63 -19.36 9.19
N ASP A 449 3.55 -19.26 10.15
CA ASP A 449 3.40 -19.85 11.49
C ASP A 449 2.19 -19.24 12.24
N ALA A 450 1.89 -17.96 11.99
CA ALA A 450 0.73 -17.25 12.53
C ALA A 450 -0.56 -17.45 11.72
N HIS A 451 -0.55 -18.34 10.70
CA HIS A 451 -1.68 -18.61 9.80
C HIS A 451 -2.28 -17.35 9.17
N THR A 452 -1.43 -16.38 8.80
CA THR A 452 -1.82 -15.14 8.15
C THR A 452 -1.25 -15.09 6.73
N ASP A 453 -2.13 -14.97 5.74
CA ASP A 453 -1.72 -14.86 4.33
C ASP A 453 -1.13 -13.48 4.00
N LEU A 454 -0.26 -13.44 3.00
CA LEU A 454 0.32 -12.19 2.50
C LEU A 454 -0.72 -11.45 1.66
N ASP A 455 -1.06 -10.23 2.06
CA ASP A 455 -1.95 -9.38 1.27
C ASP A 455 -1.21 -8.64 0.14
N SER A 456 -1.98 -7.91 -0.67
CA SER A 456 -1.46 -7.11 -1.80
C SER A 456 -0.39 -6.09 -1.39
N GLN A 457 -0.51 -5.51 -0.20
CA GLN A 457 0.46 -4.52 0.30
C GLN A 457 1.76 -5.20 0.75
N GLY A 458 1.66 -6.32 1.46
CA GLY A 458 2.79 -7.16 1.81
C GLY A 458 3.54 -7.65 0.56
N PHE A 459 2.80 -8.06 -0.49
CA PHE A 459 3.37 -8.47 -1.77
C PHE A 459 4.08 -7.32 -2.48
N HIS A 460 3.49 -6.11 -2.48
CA HIS A 460 4.18 -4.92 -2.99
C HIS A 460 5.52 -4.68 -2.27
N CYS A 461 5.55 -4.76 -0.94
CA CYS A 461 6.77 -4.59 -0.15
C CYS A 461 7.80 -5.69 -0.48
N LEU A 462 7.36 -6.93 -0.67
CA LEU A 462 8.22 -8.03 -1.10
C LEU A 462 8.87 -7.73 -2.46
N CYS A 463 8.10 -7.28 -3.46
CA CYS A 463 8.64 -6.89 -4.76
C CYS A 463 9.73 -5.81 -4.63
N LEU A 464 9.50 -4.79 -3.79
CA LEU A 464 10.51 -3.75 -3.52
C LEU A 464 11.78 -4.32 -2.86
N THR A 465 11.63 -5.27 -1.94
CA THR A 465 12.79 -5.89 -1.27
C THR A 465 13.59 -6.78 -2.20
N VAL A 466 12.94 -7.51 -3.12
CA VAL A 466 13.61 -8.33 -4.14
C VAL A 466 14.33 -7.44 -5.14
N GLU A 467 13.73 -6.32 -5.54
CA GLU A 467 14.40 -5.32 -6.37
C GLU A 467 15.64 -4.75 -5.69
N ASN A 468 15.55 -4.32 -4.43
CA ASN A 468 16.69 -3.81 -3.68
C ASN A 468 17.78 -4.88 -3.49
N LEU A 469 17.38 -6.15 -3.28
CA LEU A 469 18.28 -7.28 -3.23
C LEU A 469 19.03 -7.45 -4.56
N ALA A 470 18.31 -7.44 -5.69
CA ALA A 470 18.90 -7.62 -7.01
C ALA A 470 19.95 -6.54 -7.30
N ILE A 471 19.60 -5.28 -7.05
CA ILE A 471 20.52 -4.12 -7.17
C ILE A 471 21.72 -4.29 -6.23
N GLY A 472 21.47 -4.70 -4.97
CA GLY A 472 22.53 -4.96 -3.98
C GLY A 472 23.51 -6.05 -4.40
N CYS A 473 23.01 -7.18 -4.91
CA CYS A 473 23.85 -8.26 -5.43
C CYS A 473 24.65 -7.81 -6.65
N TRP A 474 24.03 -7.04 -7.55
CA TRP A 474 24.67 -6.56 -8.77
C TRP A 474 25.84 -5.62 -8.46
N THR A 475 25.62 -4.64 -7.57
CA THR A 475 26.68 -3.70 -7.13
C THR A 475 27.85 -4.40 -6.43
N ILE A 476 27.58 -5.35 -5.53
CA ILE A 476 28.64 -6.10 -4.81
C ILE A 476 29.46 -6.95 -5.78
N LEU A 477 28.81 -7.77 -6.62
CA LEU A 477 29.52 -8.63 -7.57
C LEU A 477 30.37 -7.82 -8.55
N ARG A 478 29.87 -6.67 -8.98
CA ARG A 478 30.59 -5.80 -9.91
C ARG A 478 31.82 -5.17 -9.28
N SER A 479 31.69 -4.62 -8.07
CA SER A 479 32.83 -4.08 -7.33
C SER A 479 33.92 -5.13 -7.09
N ASP A 480 33.52 -6.39 -6.85
CA ASP A 480 34.43 -7.51 -6.66
C ASP A 480 35.15 -7.89 -7.97
N VAL A 481 34.44 -7.91 -9.11
CA VAL A 481 35.05 -8.16 -10.42
C VAL A 481 36.01 -7.04 -10.84
N ASP A 482 35.65 -5.78 -10.64
CA ASP A 482 36.52 -4.64 -10.92
C ASP A 482 37.80 -4.65 -10.06
N GLU A 483 37.68 -5.02 -8.77
CA GLU A 483 38.85 -5.21 -7.88
C GLU A 483 39.75 -6.38 -8.31
N THR A 484 39.18 -7.48 -8.82
CA THR A 484 39.96 -8.64 -9.28
C THR A 484 40.67 -8.41 -10.62
N THR A 485 40.16 -7.49 -11.45
CA THR A 485 40.69 -7.20 -12.80
C THR A 485 41.69 -6.02 -12.81
N ALA A 486 41.71 -5.18 -11.77
CA ALA A 486 42.64 -4.05 -11.66
C ALA A 486 44.12 -4.50 -11.43
N PRO A 487 45.11 -3.87 -12.11
CA PRO A 487 46.52 -4.21 -11.92
C PRO A 487 47.00 -3.86 -10.51
N LYS A 488 47.67 -4.82 -9.84
CA LYS A 488 48.19 -4.73 -8.46
C LYS A 488 48.96 -3.42 -8.19
N ARG A 489 48.28 -2.36 -7.76
CA ARG A 489 48.90 -1.20 -7.11
C ARG A 489 48.94 -1.47 -5.61
N GLY A 490 50.16 -1.53 -5.08
CA GLY A 490 50.40 -1.72 -3.64
C GLY A 490 49.79 -0.59 -2.81
N LYS A 491 49.17 -0.97 -1.68
CA LYS A 491 48.40 -0.15 -0.71
C LYS A 491 47.03 0.27 -1.28
N SER A 492 45.88 -0.18 -0.80
CA SER A 492 45.44 -0.85 0.44
C SER A 492 44.37 -1.87 0.06
N ARG A 493 44.53 -3.13 0.46
CA ARG A 493 43.52 -4.18 0.31
C ARG A 493 42.32 -3.79 1.19
N GLY A 494 41.40 -2.99 0.65
CA GLY A 494 40.09 -2.76 1.24
C GLY A 494 39.42 -4.11 1.27
N LEU A 495 39.36 -4.71 2.45
CA LEU A 495 38.90 -6.08 2.62
C LEU A 495 37.38 -6.07 2.41
N LEU A 496 36.91 -6.18 1.16
CA LEU A 496 35.58 -6.72 0.93
C LEU A 496 35.59 -8.08 1.63
N GLU A 497 34.90 -8.16 2.77
CA GLU A 497 34.77 -9.40 3.53
C GLU A 497 34.32 -10.50 2.55
N PRO A 498 35.12 -11.56 2.32
CA PRO A 498 34.86 -12.55 1.27
C PRO A 498 33.49 -13.24 1.41
N THR A 499 32.84 -13.13 2.57
CA THR A 499 31.50 -13.61 2.84
C THR A 499 30.42 -12.88 2.05
N ALA A 500 30.51 -11.55 1.87
CA ALA A 500 29.44 -10.77 1.23
C ALA A 500 29.30 -11.06 -0.28
N SER A 501 30.43 -11.15 -0.99
CA SER A 501 30.45 -11.54 -2.41
C SER A 501 30.02 -13.00 -2.60
N GLN A 502 30.33 -13.88 -1.64
CA GLN A 502 29.87 -15.27 -1.64
C GLN A 502 28.35 -15.37 -1.40
N ASP A 503 27.82 -14.61 -0.44
CA ASP A 503 26.39 -14.56 -0.14
C ASP A 503 25.58 -14.03 -1.35
N ALA A 504 26.04 -12.94 -1.97
CA ALA A 504 25.42 -12.42 -3.19
C ALA A 504 25.40 -13.46 -4.32
N ASN A 505 26.52 -14.16 -4.53
CA ASN A 505 26.65 -15.18 -5.57
C ASN A 505 25.76 -16.42 -5.29
N THR A 506 25.67 -16.85 -4.03
CA THR A 506 24.82 -18.01 -3.66
C THR A 506 23.34 -17.68 -3.79
N LEU A 507 22.93 -16.46 -3.41
CA LEU A 507 21.54 -16.01 -3.55
C LEU A 507 21.11 -15.96 -5.01
N LEU A 508 21.91 -15.35 -5.90
CA LEU A 508 21.60 -15.26 -7.33
C LEU A 508 21.58 -16.62 -8.04
N ARG A 509 22.44 -17.57 -7.64
CA ARG A 509 22.40 -18.94 -8.18
C ARG A 509 21.14 -19.70 -7.77
N SER A 510 20.51 -19.33 -6.66
CA SER A 510 19.33 -20.03 -6.17
C SER A 510 18.08 -19.45 -6.82
N ASP A 511 17.35 -20.21 -7.66
CA ASP A 511 16.03 -19.77 -8.16
C ASP A 511 14.95 -19.63 -7.05
N SER A 512 15.31 -19.92 -5.80
CA SER A 512 14.39 -20.03 -4.68
C SER A 512 13.60 -18.76 -4.43
N HIS A 513 14.22 -17.59 -4.60
CA HIS A 513 13.60 -16.30 -4.35
C HIS A 513 12.63 -15.90 -5.47
N VAL A 514 12.97 -16.14 -6.74
CA VAL A 514 12.07 -15.92 -7.89
C VAL A 514 10.90 -16.89 -7.86
N LYS A 515 11.15 -18.18 -7.59
CA LYS A 515 10.10 -19.20 -7.45
C LYS A 515 9.14 -18.88 -6.31
N ARG A 516 9.66 -18.41 -5.17
CA ARG A 516 8.84 -17.93 -4.05
C ARG A 516 8.00 -16.72 -4.46
N LEU A 517 8.59 -15.72 -5.12
CA LEU A 517 7.88 -14.52 -5.56
C LEU A 517 6.71 -14.88 -6.51
N LYS A 518 6.95 -15.74 -7.51
CA LYS A 518 5.93 -16.26 -8.42
C LYS A 518 4.83 -17.02 -7.67
N GLY A 519 5.20 -17.95 -6.80
CA GLY A 519 4.23 -18.72 -6.02
C GLY A 519 3.36 -17.86 -5.10
N MET A 520 3.93 -16.78 -4.54
CA MET A 520 3.16 -15.82 -3.74
C MET A 520 2.22 -14.97 -4.60
N PHE A 521 2.63 -14.60 -5.81
CA PHE A 521 1.74 -13.95 -6.77
C PHE A 521 0.58 -14.86 -7.15
N ASP A 522 0.84 -16.12 -7.50
CA ASP A 522 -0.18 -17.12 -7.85
C ASP A 522 -1.17 -17.35 -6.70
N THR A 523 -0.67 -17.42 -5.46
CA THR A 523 -1.49 -17.53 -4.24
C THR A 523 -2.38 -16.30 -4.06
N LEU A 524 -1.84 -15.09 -4.27
CA LEU A 524 -2.58 -13.84 -4.15
C LEU A 524 -3.76 -13.80 -5.14
N ILE A 525 -3.53 -14.13 -6.42
CA ILE A 525 -4.58 -14.08 -7.45
C ILE A 525 -5.53 -15.29 -7.43
N GLY A 526 -5.22 -16.32 -6.64
CA GLY A 526 -6.02 -17.54 -6.51
C GLY A 526 -5.82 -18.55 -7.65
N VAL A 527 -4.69 -18.50 -8.36
CA VAL A 527 -4.36 -19.49 -9.39
C VAL A 527 -3.76 -20.71 -8.70
N ALA A 528 -4.45 -21.85 -8.79
CA ALA A 528 -3.96 -23.08 -8.18
C ALA A 528 -2.55 -23.43 -8.73
N PRO A 529 -1.59 -23.81 -7.87
CA PRO A 529 -0.29 -24.23 -8.34
C PRO A 529 -0.47 -25.43 -9.28
N LYS A 530 0.15 -25.37 -10.46
CA LYS A 530 0.07 -26.39 -11.54
C LYS A 530 0.51 -27.82 -11.12
N THR A 531 0.78 -28.06 -9.84
CA THR A 531 1.21 -29.32 -9.26
C THR A 531 0.06 -30.22 -8.78
N ALA A 532 -1.19 -29.77 -8.83
CA ALA A 532 -2.33 -30.66 -8.68
C ALA A 532 -2.42 -31.54 -9.94
N LYS A 533 -1.73 -32.68 -9.92
CA LYS A 533 -1.90 -33.75 -10.92
C LYS A 533 -3.40 -33.93 -11.15
N SER A 534 -3.83 -33.88 -12.41
CA SER A 534 -5.17 -34.33 -12.77
C SER A 534 -5.39 -35.71 -12.14
N PRO A 535 -6.56 -36.00 -11.57
CA PRO A 535 -6.86 -37.37 -11.17
C PRO A 535 -6.74 -38.23 -12.43
N HIS A 536 -5.76 -39.13 -12.42
CA HIS A 536 -5.56 -40.11 -13.48
C HIS A 536 -6.89 -40.85 -13.72
N PRO A 537 -7.36 -40.99 -14.97
CA PRO A 537 -8.45 -41.89 -15.26
C PRO A 537 -7.94 -43.32 -15.06
N SER A 538 -8.51 -44.01 -14.08
CA SER A 538 -8.28 -45.43 -13.84
C SER A 538 -8.63 -46.21 -15.10
N THR A 539 -7.65 -46.90 -15.66
CA THR A 539 -7.82 -47.97 -16.63
C THR A 539 -8.64 -49.09 -16.00
N ALA A 540 -9.87 -49.26 -16.44
CA ALA A 540 -10.63 -50.50 -16.30
C ALA A 540 -11.11 -50.90 -17.70
N ALA A 541 -10.73 -52.11 -18.08
CA ALA A 541 -11.00 -52.73 -19.37
C ALA A 541 -12.48 -53.07 -19.55
N ASP A 542 -12.87 -53.11 -20.83
CA ASP A 542 -13.92 -53.90 -21.47
C ASP A 542 -14.97 -54.55 -20.57
N ASP A 543 -16.22 -54.10 -20.72
CA ASP A 543 -17.27 -55.02 -21.18
C ASP A 543 -18.44 -54.29 -21.84
N SER A 544 -18.99 -54.94 -22.85
CA SER A 544 -19.90 -54.37 -23.85
C SER A 544 -21.39 -54.46 -23.47
N SER A 545 -22.18 -53.56 -24.06
CA SER A 545 -23.65 -53.55 -24.22
C SER A 545 -24.52 -52.76 -23.21
N THR A 546 -24.78 -51.48 -23.49
CA THR A 546 -26.03 -50.77 -23.09
C THR A 546 -26.28 -49.55 -24.02
N PRO A 547 -27.54 -49.18 -24.37
CA PRO A 547 -27.83 -48.17 -25.40
C PRO A 547 -27.65 -46.71 -24.91
N PRO A 548 -27.58 -45.72 -25.82
CA PRO A 548 -27.10 -44.38 -25.50
C PRO A 548 -28.10 -43.56 -24.64
N PRO A 549 -27.63 -42.78 -23.65
CA PRO A 549 -28.47 -41.82 -22.93
C PRO A 549 -28.75 -40.56 -23.78
N PRO A 550 -29.85 -39.83 -23.51
CA PRO A 550 -30.25 -38.64 -24.27
C PRO A 550 -29.24 -37.49 -24.13
N PRO A 551 -29.22 -36.54 -25.08
CA PRO A 551 -28.22 -35.48 -25.12
C PRO A 551 -28.36 -34.59 -23.88
N THR A 552 -27.42 -34.75 -22.94
CA THR A 552 -27.21 -33.80 -21.86
C THR A 552 -26.73 -32.51 -22.50
N THR A 553 -27.49 -31.44 -22.31
CA THR A 553 -27.12 -30.08 -22.69
C THR A 553 -25.78 -29.77 -22.05
N ALA A 554 -24.69 -29.86 -22.83
CA ALA A 554 -23.37 -29.52 -22.35
C ALA A 554 -23.40 -28.05 -21.94
N LEU A 555 -23.32 -27.80 -20.62
CA LEU A 555 -23.00 -26.48 -20.09
C LEU A 555 -21.73 -26.00 -20.81
N PRO A 556 -21.68 -24.73 -21.24
CA PRO A 556 -20.48 -24.18 -21.85
C PRO A 556 -19.27 -24.42 -20.94
N PRO A 557 -18.06 -24.60 -21.50
CA PRO A 557 -16.86 -24.83 -20.70
C PRO A 557 -16.78 -23.77 -19.61
N PRO A 558 -16.45 -24.14 -18.36
CA PRO A 558 -16.34 -23.16 -17.29
C PRO A 558 -15.37 -22.09 -17.75
N GLY A 559 -15.85 -20.85 -17.83
CA GLY A 559 -14.99 -19.69 -18.05
C GLY A 559 -13.87 -19.65 -16.99
N PRO A 560 -12.81 -18.88 -17.21
CA PRO A 560 -11.77 -18.69 -16.20
C PRO A 560 -12.44 -18.36 -14.86
N LEU A 561 -12.05 -19.09 -13.81
CA LEU A 561 -12.58 -18.86 -12.47
C LEU A 561 -12.31 -17.39 -12.10
N PRO A 562 -13.26 -16.69 -11.47
CA PRO A 562 -13.08 -15.30 -11.09
C PRO A 562 -11.84 -15.17 -10.20
N LEU A 563 -11.01 -14.16 -10.47
CA LEU A 563 -9.79 -13.92 -9.70
C LEU A 563 -10.13 -13.70 -8.22
N LEU A 564 -9.35 -14.30 -7.31
CA LEU A 564 -9.53 -14.13 -5.87
C LEU A 564 -9.19 -12.70 -5.43
N HIS A 565 -8.13 -12.14 -6.00
CA HIS A 565 -7.67 -10.77 -5.77
C HIS A 565 -7.16 -10.16 -7.07
N ILE A 566 -7.49 -8.89 -7.30
CA ILE A 566 -6.98 -8.13 -8.43
C ILE A 566 -5.86 -7.20 -7.95
N PRO A 567 -4.59 -7.47 -8.34
CA PRO A 567 -3.48 -6.62 -7.94
C PRO A 567 -3.61 -5.24 -8.58
N SER A 568 -3.22 -4.21 -7.83
CA SER A 568 -3.23 -2.86 -8.37
C SER A 568 -2.15 -2.67 -9.43
N THR A 569 -2.37 -1.70 -10.30
CA THR A 569 -1.39 -1.34 -11.35
C THR A 569 0.00 -1.01 -10.77
N ALA A 570 0.06 -0.44 -9.56
CA ALA A 570 1.31 -0.17 -8.85
C ALA A 570 2.00 -1.43 -8.32
N VAL A 571 1.22 -2.42 -7.87
CA VAL A 571 1.73 -3.73 -7.45
C VAL A 571 2.33 -4.46 -8.65
N LEU A 572 1.63 -4.43 -9.80
CA LEU A 572 2.12 -5.01 -11.05
C LEU A 572 3.41 -4.35 -11.53
N HIS A 573 3.49 -3.01 -11.49
CA HIS A 573 4.72 -2.31 -11.83
C HIS A 573 5.89 -2.75 -10.94
N ALA A 574 5.68 -2.83 -9.62
CA ALA A 574 6.71 -3.31 -8.70
C ALA A 574 7.11 -4.77 -8.98
N TYR A 575 6.14 -5.63 -9.33
CA TYR A 575 6.41 -7.02 -9.68
C TYR A 575 7.22 -7.15 -10.98
N VAL A 576 6.88 -6.40 -12.02
CA VAL A 576 7.67 -6.30 -13.26
C VAL A 576 9.10 -5.89 -12.95
N ARG A 577 9.32 -4.89 -12.08
CA ARG A 577 10.68 -4.49 -11.69
C ARG A 577 11.41 -5.61 -10.95
N ALA A 578 10.76 -6.28 -9.99
CA ALA A 578 11.39 -7.36 -9.24
C ALA A 578 11.84 -8.51 -10.16
N LEU A 579 11.01 -8.90 -11.14
CA LEU A 579 11.35 -9.91 -12.15
C LEU A 579 12.44 -9.41 -13.11
N GLY A 580 12.32 -8.17 -13.58
CA GLY A 580 13.21 -7.56 -14.55
C GLY A 580 14.64 -7.39 -14.02
N TRP A 581 14.80 -6.89 -12.79
CA TRP A 581 16.11 -6.79 -12.13
C TRP A 581 16.77 -8.14 -11.90
N MET A 582 15.97 -9.21 -11.77
CA MET A 582 16.43 -10.59 -11.65
C MET A 582 16.66 -11.30 -12.99
N ALA A 583 16.53 -10.59 -14.13
CA ALA A 583 16.62 -11.16 -15.49
C ALA A 583 15.62 -12.29 -15.80
N ASP A 584 14.49 -12.36 -15.09
CA ASP A 584 13.50 -13.42 -15.29
C ASP A 584 12.51 -13.07 -16.41
N HIS A 585 13.01 -13.14 -17.66
CA HIS A 585 12.24 -12.83 -18.86
C HIS A 585 11.04 -13.78 -19.05
N ALA A 586 11.17 -15.05 -18.65
CA ALA A 586 10.07 -16.01 -18.68
C ALA A 586 8.95 -15.64 -17.71
N GLY A 587 9.30 -15.11 -16.52
CA GLY A 587 8.34 -14.55 -15.57
C GLY A 587 7.57 -13.36 -16.14
N LEU A 588 8.27 -12.43 -16.81
CA LEU A 588 7.66 -11.27 -17.46
C LEU A 588 6.67 -11.69 -18.56
N LEU A 589 7.04 -12.63 -19.42
CA LEU A 589 6.15 -13.18 -20.45
C LEU A 589 4.90 -13.82 -19.83
N SER A 590 5.08 -14.64 -18.77
CA SER A 590 3.96 -15.28 -18.07
C SER A 590 3.00 -14.25 -17.47
N LEU A 591 3.52 -13.15 -16.92
CA LEU A 591 2.72 -12.07 -16.36
C LEU A 591 1.90 -11.37 -17.45
N ILE A 592 2.52 -10.99 -18.58
CA ILE A 592 1.83 -10.32 -19.68
C ILE A 592 0.74 -11.23 -20.28
N ARG A 593 1.03 -12.52 -20.49
CA ARG A 593 0.01 -13.50 -20.93
C ARG A 593 -1.16 -13.56 -19.96
N TRP A 594 -0.91 -13.58 -18.66
CA TRP A 594 -1.96 -13.55 -17.64
C TRP A 594 -2.80 -12.26 -17.70
N MET A 595 -2.15 -11.10 -17.87
CA MET A 595 -2.83 -9.79 -17.99
C MET A 595 -3.75 -9.76 -19.22
N VAL A 596 -3.29 -10.29 -20.37
CA VAL A 596 -4.11 -10.37 -21.59
C VAL A 596 -5.29 -11.33 -21.41
N ALA A 597 -5.07 -12.47 -20.75
CA ALA A 597 -6.10 -13.49 -20.52
C ALA A 597 -7.24 -13.01 -19.61
N HIS A 598 -6.93 -12.21 -18.58
CA HIS A 598 -7.93 -11.73 -17.60
C HIS A 598 -8.32 -10.25 -17.80
N ARG A 599 -8.01 -9.66 -18.96
CA ARG A 599 -8.22 -8.24 -19.25
C ARG A 599 -9.65 -7.75 -18.97
N ASP A 600 -10.65 -8.59 -19.20
CA ASP A 600 -12.07 -8.24 -19.06
C ASP A 600 -12.46 -8.08 -17.58
N GLU A 601 -11.78 -8.77 -16.67
CA GLU A 601 -11.92 -8.59 -15.22
C GLU A 601 -11.04 -7.46 -14.68
N LEU A 602 -9.82 -7.30 -15.23
CA LEU A 602 -8.83 -6.32 -14.78
C LEU A 602 -9.21 -4.88 -15.15
N ASN A 603 -9.65 -4.64 -16.39
CA ASN A 603 -9.92 -3.30 -16.91
C ASN A 603 -10.99 -2.53 -16.10
N PRO A 604 -12.14 -3.13 -15.75
CA PRO A 604 -13.14 -2.46 -14.90
C PRO A 604 -12.59 -2.06 -13.54
N GLN A 605 -11.77 -2.91 -12.92
CA GLN A 605 -11.17 -2.64 -11.61
C GLN A 605 -10.10 -1.53 -11.70
N TRP A 606 -9.16 -1.63 -12.64
CA TRP A 606 -8.13 -0.61 -12.82
C TRP A 606 -8.71 0.73 -13.25
N SER A 607 -9.79 0.76 -14.04
CA SER A 607 -10.48 2.02 -14.35
C SER A 607 -10.99 2.77 -13.10
N ARG A 608 -11.15 2.07 -11.98
CA ARG A 608 -11.57 2.65 -10.69
C ARG A 608 -10.38 3.08 -9.84
N GLU A 609 -9.17 2.59 -10.11
CA GLU A 609 -7.94 2.98 -9.43
C GLU A 609 -7.46 4.36 -9.90
N ARG A 610 -6.83 5.10 -8.97
CA ARG A 610 -6.25 6.41 -9.29
C ARG A 610 -4.94 6.22 -10.06
N ASN A 611 -4.73 7.04 -11.09
CA ASN A 611 -3.51 7.02 -11.94
C ASN A 611 -3.21 5.65 -12.55
N SER A 612 -4.20 4.76 -12.66
CA SER A 612 -4.01 3.38 -13.07
C SER A 612 -3.49 3.26 -14.49
N ARG A 613 -3.98 4.08 -15.40
CA ARG A 613 -3.51 4.14 -16.80
C ARG A 613 -2.04 4.53 -16.89
N GLU A 614 -1.62 5.55 -16.14
CA GLU A 614 -0.23 6.01 -16.11
C GLU A 614 0.67 4.93 -15.49
N MET A 615 0.23 4.30 -14.40
CA MET A 615 0.98 3.26 -13.72
C MET A 615 1.07 1.97 -14.54
N LEU A 616 0.00 1.59 -15.24
CA LEU A 616 -0.01 0.50 -16.20
C LEU A 616 0.94 0.78 -17.36
N ARG A 617 0.93 2.00 -17.90
CA ARG A 617 1.89 2.41 -18.93
C ARG A 617 3.32 2.29 -18.42
N LYS A 618 3.60 2.78 -17.21
CA LYS A 618 4.91 2.61 -16.56
C LYS A 618 5.31 1.14 -16.37
N ALA A 619 4.36 0.25 -16.05
CA ALA A 619 4.62 -1.18 -15.96
C ALA A 619 5.03 -1.78 -17.32
N LEU A 620 4.33 -1.42 -18.40
CA LEU A 620 4.68 -1.87 -19.76
C LEU A 620 6.02 -1.29 -20.23
N THR A 621 6.28 0.00 -19.98
CA THR A 621 7.57 0.63 -20.26
C THR A 621 8.69 -0.06 -19.49
N ALA A 622 8.48 -0.39 -18.21
CA ALA A 622 9.44 -1.14 -17.42
C ALA A 622 9.73 -2.52 -18.03
N SER A 623 8.71 -3.26 -18.46
CA SER A 623 8.89 -4.54 -19.16
C SER A 623 9.81 -4.39 -20.37
N ARG A 624 9.58 -3.40 -21.23
CA ARG A 624 10.43 -3.11 -22.40
C ARG A 624 11.88 -2.83 -22.00
N VAL A 625 12.08 -1.95 -21.00
CA VAL A 625 13.42 -1.59 -20.47
C VAL A 625 14.20 -2.81 -19.98
N PHE A 626 13.54 -3.76 -19.30
CA PHE A 626 14.21 -4.96 -18.80
C PHE A 626 14.39 -6.07 -19.85
N LEU A 627 13.56 -6.11 -20.89
CA LEU A 627 13.72 -7.05 -22.00
C LEU A 627 14.87 -6.65 -22.92
N GLU A 628 14.96 -5.36 -23.26
CA GLU A 628 15.95 -4.85 -24.19
C GLU A 628 17.31 -4.60 -23.54
N ARG A 629 17.33 -4.12 -22.29
CA ARG A 629 18.55 -3.70 -21.57
C ARG A 629 19.48 -2.73 -22.32
N ASN A 630 18.99 -2.09 -23.39
CA ASN A 630 19.72 -1.10 -24.19
C ASN A 630 20.28 0.08 -23.38
N TRP A 631 19.66 0.37 -22.23
CA TRP A 631 20.10 1.40 -21.27
C TRP A 631 21.46 1.10 -20.60
N LEU A 632 21.97 -0.13 -20.70
CA LEU A 632 23.34 -0.50 -20.31
C LEU A 632 24.37 -0.14 -21.41
N GLN A 633 23.96 -0.03 -22.68
CA GLN A 633 24.83 0.17 -23.86
C GLN A 633 24.86 1.63 -24.36
N GLU A 634 23.89 2.46 -23.97
CA GLU A 634 23.63 3.81 -24.48
C GLU A 634 24.79 4.84 -24.31
N THR A 635 25.86 4.49 -23.59
CA THR A 635 27.07 5.32 -23.46
C THR A 635 28.05 5.17 -24.63
N GLU A 636 28.10 4.03 -25.32
CA GLU A 636 29.02 3.84 -26.46
C GLU A 636 28.62 4.68 -27.69
N ALA A 637 27.31 4.94 -27.87
CA ALA A 637 26.82 5.71 -29.00
C ALA A 637 27.10 7.22 -28.85
N ARG A 638 27.16 7.74 -27.63
CA ARG A 638 27.46 9.16 -27.37
C ARG A 638 28.95 9.48 -27.52
N THR A 639 29.85 8.55 -27.18
CA THR A 639 31.30 8.71 -27.40
C THR A 639 31.72 8.50 -28.85
N LYS A 640 31.01 7.67 -29.63
CA LYS A 640 31.27 7.51 -31.08
C LYS A 640 30.91 8.76 -31.91
N ILE A 641 30.00 9.61 -31.42
CA ILE A 641 29.68 10.90 -32.06
C ILE A 641 30.77 11.95 -31.80
N ASP A 642 31.45 11.91 -30.64
CA ASP A 642 32.55 12.83 -30.30
C ASP A 642 33.94 12.35 -30.79
N GLN A 643 34.12 11.06 -31.07
CA GLN A 643 35.38 10.50 -31.57
C GLN A 643 35.39 10.22 -33.09
N GLY A 644 34.31 10.59 -33.80
CA GLY A 644 34.17 10.43 -35.24
C GLY A 644 34.96 11.43 -36.09
N GLU A 645 35.66 12.38 -35.48
CA GLU A 645 36.63 13.25 -36.13
C GLU A 645 37.97 13.13 -35.39
N LEU A 646 38.91 12.40 -35.99
CA LEU A 646 40.38 12.34 -35.72
C LEU A 646 40.88 10.89 -35.57
N SER A 647 41.00 10.18 -36.69
CA SER A 647 42.27 9.58 -37.13
C SER A 647 42.04 8.64 -38.30
N ALA A 648 42.33 9.14 -39.50
CA ALA A 648 42.73 8.31 -40.61
C ALA A 648 44.24 8.04 -40.52
N SER A 649 44.62 6.80 -40.81
CA SER A 649 45.85 6.34 -41.49
C SER A 649 46.81 5.42 -40.71
N ALA A 650 47.15 4.35 -41.45
CA ALA A 650 48.40 3.59 -41.54
C ALA A 650 48.68 2.43 -40.57
N GLY A 651 48.92 1.26 -41.16
CA GLY A 651 49.73 0.20 -40.54
C GLY A 651 49.43 -1.22 -41.00
N VAL A 652 50.15 -1.68 -42.03
CA VAL A 652 50.17 -3.05 -42.55
C VAL A 652 51.01 -3.98 -41.66
N GLY A 653 50.59 -5.25 -41.50
CA GLY A 653 51.50 -6.40 -41.45
C GLY A 653 51.45 -7.30 -40.22
N GLY A 654 51.39 -8.62 -40.47
CA GLY A 654 51.89 -9.65 -39.54
C GLY A 654 50.89 -10.75 -39.20
N GLY A 655 50.93 -11.85 -39.95
CA GLY A 655 50.27 -13.10 -39.57
C GLY A 655 51.01 -13.81 -38.42
N GLY A 656 50.26 -14.66 -37.71
CA GLY A 656 50.76 -15.56 -36.70
C GLY A 656 49.60 -16.40 -36.18
N ASP A 657 49.55 -17.67 -36.62
CA ASP A 657 48.77 -18.73 -36.00
C ASP A 657 49.18 -18.83 -34.52
N ASP A 658 48.21 -18.90 -33.60
CA ASP A 658 48.42 -19.60 -32.34
C ASP A 658 47.12 -20.18 -31.77
N ALA A 659 47.18 -21.51 -31.70
CA ALA A 659 46.45 -22.46 -30.89
C ALA A 659 45.32 -21.95 -29.97
N SER A 660 44.16 -22.58 -30.15
CA SER A 660 43.06 -22.66 -29.20
C SER A 660 43.53 -23.13 -27.81
N ALA A 661 43.93 -22.18 -26.97
CA ALA A 661 43.96 -22.36 -25.53
C ALA A 661 42.51 -22.30 -25.05
N ALA A 662 41.98 -23.43 -24.58
CA ALA A 662 40.69 -23.47 -23.89
C ALA A 662 40.73 -22.46 -22.73
N SER A 663 39.98 -21.37 -22.87
CA SER A 663 39.82 -20.37 -21.83
C SER A 663 39.45 -21.05 -20.51
N PRO A 664 40.04 -20.64 -19.36
CA PRO A 664 39.62 -21.14 -18.07
C PRO A 664 38.11 -20.96 -17.91
N PRO A 665 37.40 -21.89 -17.23
CA PRO A 665 35.96 -21.77 -17.04
C PRO A 665 35.65 -20.39 -16.45
N PRO A 666 34.68 -19.64 -17.00
CA PRO A 666 34.41 -18.28 -16.57
C PRO A 666 34.08 -18.28 -15.08
N ASP A 667 34.66 -17.34 -14.34
CA ASP A 667 34.38 -17.19 -12.92
C ASP A 667 32.85 -17.10 -12.72
N PRO A 668 32.27 -17.87 -11.79
CA PRO A 668 30.82 -17.94 -11.67
C PRO A 668 30.17 -16.60 -11.30
N LYS A 669 30.95 -15.69 -10.71
CA LYS A 669 30.55 -14.32 -10.44
C LYS A 669 30.33 -13.54 -11.75
N VAL A 670 31.25 -13.69 -12.70
CA VAL A 670 31.18 -13.08 -14.03
C VAL A 670 30.02 -13.65 -14.83
N GLN A 671 29.80 -14.97 -14.78
CA GLN A 671 28.66 -15.61 -15.44
C GLN A 671 27.32 -15.08 -14.92
N ASN A 672 27.18 -14.92 -13.60
CA ASN A 672 25.96 -14.38 -12.99
C ASN A 672 25.75 -12.90 -13.31
N LEU A 673 26.83 -12.11 -13.40
CA LEU A 673 26.76 -10.73 -13.87
C LEU A 673 26.37 -10.64 -15.35
N GLN A 674 26.90 -11.50 -16.21
CA GLN A 674 26.52 -11.57 -17.63
C GLN A 674 25.05 -11.95 -17.81
N MET A 675 24.54 -12.90 -17.04
CA MET A 675 23.09 -13.17 -16.97
C MET A 675 22.31 -11.93 -16.50
N LEU A 676 22.87 -11.25 -15.49
CA LEU A 676 22.56 -9.91 -14.99
C LEU A 676 22.38 -8.84 -16.06
N GLU A 677 23.12 -8.92 -17.16
CA GLU A 677 23.24 -7.88 -18.19
C GLU A 677 22.64 -8.30 -19.53
N GLY A 678 22.36 -9.59 -19.71
CA GLY A 678 21.82 -10.16 -20.93
C GLY A 678 20.41 -9.68 -21.27
N ALA A 679 20.21 -9.29 -22.52
CA ALA A 679 18.89 -9.02 -23.07
C ALA A 679 18.06 -10.31 -23.23
N ALA A 680 16.74 -10.17 -23.29
CA ALA A 680 15.85 -11.29 -23.56
C ALA A 680 16.07 -11.85 -24.98
N SER A 681 15.74 -13.12 -25.19
CA SER A 681 15.72 -13.69 -26.55
C SER A 681 14.72 -12.95 -27.42
N ALA A 682 15.04 -12.83 -28.72
CA ALA A 682 14.17 -12.16 -29.69
C ALA A 682 12.74 -12.75 -29.70
N GLU A 683 12.62 -14.08 -29.58
CA GLU A 683 11.33 -14.78 -29.50
C GLU A 683 10.46 -14.29 -28.33
N VAL A 684 11.04 -14.15 -27.13
CA VAL A 684 10.30 -13.70 -25.95
C VAL A 684 9.89 -12.23 -26.08
N ARG A 685 10.79 -11.40 -26.63
CA ARG A 685 10.51 -9.97 -26.85
C ARG A 685 9.39 -9.78 -27.87
N ASP A 686 9.51 -10.41 -29.03
CA ASP A 686 8.57 -10.27 -30.13
C ASP A 686 7.18 -10.81 -29.74
N GLU A 687 7.12 -11.86 -28.93
CA GLU A 687 5.85 -12.36 -28.38
C GLU A 687 5.22 -11.36 -27.40
N ILE A 688 5.99 -10.79 -26.47
CA ILE A 688 5.48 -9.78 -25.52
C ILE A 688 4.98 -8.54 -26.28
N GLU A 689 5.73 -8.10 -27.30
CA GLU A 689 5.34 -6.98 -28.15
C GLU A 689 4.03 -7.26 -28.88
N ALA A 690 3.88 -8.45 -29.48
CA ALA A 690 2.65 -8.86 -30.14
C ALA A 690 1.45 -8.89 -29.17
N LEU A 691 1.64 -9.39 -27.94
CA LEU A 691 0.60 -9.42 -26.91
C LEU A 691 0.18 -8.02 -26.47
N VAL A 692 1.13 -7.09 -26.31
CA VAL A 692 0.84 -5.71 -25.91
C VAL A 692 0.16 -4.93 -27.04
N ASN A 693 0.62 -5.10 -28.28
CA ASN A 693 0.00 -4.47 -29.45
C ASN A 693 -1.41 -5.04 -29.75
N GLY A 694 -1.68 -6.29 -29.36
CA GLY A 694 -3.00 -6.90 -29.49
C GLY A 694 -4.08 -6.33 -28.55
N VAL A 695 -3.74 -5.42 -27.64
CA VAL A 695 -4.68 -4.80 -26.69
C VAL A 695 -4.75 -3.29 -26.90
N ASP A 696 -5.77 -2.82 -27.62
CA ASP A 696 -5.97 -1.40 -27.97
C ASP A 696 -5.93 -0.45 -26.75
N SER A 697 -6.50 -0.91 -25.62
CA SER A 697 -6.57 -0.11 -24.39
C SER A 697 -5.20 0.24 -23.79
N TRP A 698 -4.13 -0.47 -24.16
CA TRP A 698 -2.77 -0.29 -23.64
C TRP A 698 -1.92 0.71 -24.45
N ARG A 699 -2.47 1.24 -25.56
CA ARG A 699 -1.81 2.22 -26.45
C ARG A 699 -0.53 1.70 -27.12
N GLY A 700 -0.53 0.41 -27.47
CA GLY A 700 0.58 -0.25 -28.20
C GLY A 700 1.89 -0.32 -27.41
N TRP A 701 2.96 -0.75 -28.08
CA TRP A 701 4.29 -0.88 -27.49
C TRP A 701 4.82 0.48 -26.96
N PRO A 702 5.53 0.51 -25.80
CA PRO A 702 6.17 1.72 -25.29
C PRO A 702 7.11 2.38 -26.30
N THR A 703 7.22 3.72 -26.33
CA THR A 703 8.14 4.44 -27.23
C THR A 703 9.54 4.59 -26.64
N ASP A 704 10.52 4.94 -27.48
CA ASP A 704 11.91 5.16 -27.03
C ASP A 704 12.03 6.36 -26.08
N GLU A 705 11.22 7.41 -26.28
CA GLU A 705 11.14 8.55 -25.36
C GLU A 705 10.64 8.14 -23.97
N GLU A 706 9.64 7.27 -23.91
CA GLU A 706 9.12 6.74 -22.65
C GLU A 706 10.18 5.90 -21.92
N MET A 707 10.92 5.06 -22.65
CA MET A 707 12.05 4.31 -22.09
C MET A 707 13.15 5.23 -21.55
N ALA A 708 13.58 6.21 -22.36
CA ALA A 708 14.63 7.15 -21.97
C ALA A 708 14.23 7.93 -20.71
N ARG A 709 12.96 8.37 -20.63
CA ARG A 709 12.41 9.02 -19.43
C ARG A 709 12.39 8.09 -18.22
N TYR A 710 12.02 6.83 -18.40
CA TYR A 710 11.98 5.84 -17.33
C TYR A 710 13.38 5.52 -16.78
N CYS A 711 14.40 5.45 -17.65
CA CYS A 711 15.79 5.17 -17.30
C CYS A 711 16.53 6.34 -16.60
N ARG A 712 15.95 7.55 -16.54
CA ARG A 712 16.48 8.67 -15.74
C ARG A 712 16.32 8.50 -14.23
N HIS A 713 15.65 7.43 -13.80
CA HIS A 713 15.46 7.17 -12.38
C HIS A 713 16.81 6.77 -11.72
N ARG A 714 17.13 7.35 -10.56
CA ARG A 714 18.39 7.18 -9.79
C ARG A 714 18.95 5.76 -9.74
N ARG A 715 18.08 4.75 -9.64
CA ARG A 715 18.45 3.32 -9.58
C ARG A 715 19.14 2.80 -10.85
N PHE A 716 18.73 3.29 -12.03
CA PHE A 716 19.39 2.96 -13.29
C PHE A 716 20.69 3.75 -13.45
N GLU A 717 20.72 5.01 -13.00
CA GLU A 717 21.94 5.84 -13.01
C GLU A 717 23.05 5.23 -12.14
N GLN A 718 22.73 4.84 -10.90
CA GLN A 718 23.67 4.17 -9.98
C GLN A 718 24.35 2.96 -10.62
N ILE A 719 23.57 2.18 -11.38
CA ILE A 719 24.07 1.02 -12.09
C ILE A 719 24.94 1.43 -13.28
N ARG A 720 24.49 2.39 -14.09
CA ARG A 720 25.21 2.86 -15.28
C ARG A 720 26.57 3.47 -14.93
N GLU A 721 26.70 4.10 -13.77
CA GLU A 721 27.97 4.63 -13.28
C GLU A 721 28.99 3.54 -12.93
N LEU A 722 28.53 2.33 -12.58
CA LEU A 722 29.40 1.19 -12.29
C LEU A 722 29.78 0.42 -13.58
N VAL A 723 28.94 0.48 -14.61
CA VAL A 723 29.30 0.45 -16.05
C VAL A 723 30.74 0.85 -16.47
N PRO A 724 31.82 0.02 -16.61
CA PRO A 724 33.05 0.56 -17.17
C PRO A 724 32.79 1.02 -18.60
N ARG A 725 33.28 2.22 -18.90
CA ARG A 725 33.18 2.89 -20.20
C ARG A 725 34.10 2.27 -21.24
#